data_AF-A0A7J4FX24-F1
#
_entry.id   AF-A0A7J4FX24-F1
#
_cell.length_a   1.000
_cell.length_b   1.000
_cell.length_c   1.000
_cell.angle_alpha   90.00
_cell.angle_beta   90.00
_cell.angle_gamma   90.00
#
_symmetry.space_group_name_H-M   'P 1'
#
loop_
_entity.id
_entity.type
_entity.pdbx_description
1 polymer ?
#
loop_
_entity_poly.entity_id
_entity_poly.type
_entity_poly.pdbx_seq_one_letter_code
_entity_poly.pdbx_strand_id
1 'polypeptide(L)'
;MSKVFKYLFVFLLVAILYCTLSSAIESEKITLEWKYSSDNILAVASGVIDNRTFLIAASSKIVYLFDNNGSIQDEYTINSEGRIQVIRVFDIDEDGRNEILLGGGWTETIDIDYKYAEDVDILYRKHITNGKLYIINDANIKTIDINEWIRSIDFQDMDGNGSSEIVVTSGGYVTNFFKKYTDIPHTEEYCWYESEDYYAGDYNETECPDACPTCWWNNETKNCMMTVYADEEVCETNITTIRGWNLSESSNKSGSIILLDKNLDIISEYNFDTVFLSSAISNIYRDINSEVVAGSENKIRFISNNGQIIDTIPISGEVWHIFPLDVNSDGNDEFVITFRGTSSDISGLMAVDRNGATLWEYRLSTGSEITDLDVEYKNPSSMSKIFLTTKEKVHVIDVWGNLLWSSDFVDGDKKLDSVDRIHVTDMGGDGISEIAVISNNILYLYKISESFTGKQDADKYYEFAENSFTMGDIDEAKNYLTKAREIYLRINDQEGLSNCNLLMEKIEGIEDADKKADADSHYARALSAFGYGDYETAREELEKAREIYFNIGDSDGILRCNSMISRIDSKLKTTSTTSISTSLTISTIPITTTTAGSDLTMQYSRYLLPFACIFTVPTILFLIVGFFTRMKKKKKMMLKKKKQIEEDKLKRAGKEEEEKEKEEKGKKQKKNKRRRT
;
A
#
# COMPACT_ATOMS: atom_id res chain seq x y z
N MET A 1 -33.48 -30.14 -41.05
CA MET A 1 -32.29 -29.51 -40.43
C MET A 1 -31.11 -30.46 -40.60
N SER A 2 -30.06 -30.08 -41.35
CA SER A 2 -28.97 -31.00 -41.70
C SER A 2 -28.15 -31.38 -40.46
N LYS A 3 -27.57 -32.60 -40.43
CA LYS A 3 -26.71 -33.06 -39.31
C LYS A 3 -25.60 -32.05 -38.98
N VAL A 4 -25.10 -31.34 -39.99
CA VAL A 4 -24.09 -30.27 -39.86
C VAL A 4 -24.56 -29.12 -38.97
N PHE A 5 -25.84 -28.72 -39.06
CA PHE A 5 -26.37 -27.63 -38.25
C PHE A 5 -26.47 -27.99 -36.76
N LYS A 6 -26.75 -29.27 -36.44
CA LYS A 6 -26.74 -29.75 -35.05
C LYS A 6 -25.35 -29.73 -34.43
N TYR A 7 -24.32 -30.16 -35.18
CA TYR A 7 -22.93 -30.11 -34.69
C TYR A 7 -22.42 -28.68 -34.50
N LEU A 8 -22.75 -27.77 -35.43
CA LEU A 8 -22.37 -26.36 -35.31
C LEU A 8 -23.03 -25.69 -34.09
N PHE A 9 -24.30 -26.01 -33.81
CA PHE A 9 -25.02 -25.48 -32.67
C PHE A 9 -24.48 -25.99 -31.33
N VAL A 10 -24.14 -27.28 -31.24
CA VAL A 10 -23.49 -27.85 -30.03
C VAL A 10 -22.11 -27.25 -29.82
N PHE A 11 -21.30 -27.07 -30.88
CA PHE A 11 -20.00 -26.43 -30.76
C PHE A 11 -20.10 -24.98 -30.31
N LEU A 12 -21.10 -24.23 -30.83
CA LEU A 12 -21.36 -22.85 -30.39
C LEU A 12 -21.79 -22.80 -28.92
N LEU A 13 -22.65 -23.72 -28.47
CA LEU A 13 -23.06 -23.82 -27.07
C LEU A 13 -21.89 -24.16 -26.16
N VAL A 14 -21.02 -25.10 -26.54
CA VAL A 14 -19.82 -25.43 -25.77
C VAL A 14 -18.85 -24.26 -25.75
N ALA A 15 -18.65 -23.55 -26.87
CA ALA A 15 -17.80 -22.37 -26.92
C ALA A 15 -18.36 -21.20 -26.09
N ILE A 16 -19.68 -20.99 -26.10
CA ILE A 16 -20.35 -19.99 -25.25
C ILE A 16 -20.21 -20.40 -23.79
N LEU A 17 -20.48 -21.66 -23.45
CA LEU A 17 -20.34 -22.18 -22.09
C LEU A 17 -18.88 -22.04 -21.60
N TYR A 18 -17.91 -22.37 -22.43
CA TYR A 18 -16.48 -22.22 -22.14
C TYR A 18 -16.07 -20.75 -22.01
N CYS A 19 -16.59 -19.86 -22.85
CA CYS A 19 -16.37 -18.42 -22.73
C CYS A 19 -17.03 -17.83 -21.47
N THR A 20 -18.23 -18.27 -21.11
CA THR A 20 -18.94 -17.80 -19.90
C THR A 20 -18.30 -18.34 -18.62
N LEU A 21 -17.77 -19.57 -18.65
CA LEU A 21 -16.97 -20.11 -17.54
C LEU A 21 -15.59 -19.44 -17.43
N SER A 22 -14.97 -19.07 -18.56
CA SER A 22 -13.67 -18.38 -18.55
C SER A 22 -13.77 -16.90 -18.15
N SER A 23 -14.90 -16.24 -18.43
CA SER A 23 -15.14 -14.84 -18.01
C SER A 23 -15.68 -14.72 -16.59
N ALA A 24 -16.10 -15.82 -15.97
CA ALA A 24 -16.66 -15.84 -14.60
C ALA A 24 -15.62 -16.14 -13.52
N ILE A 25 -14.36 -16.39 -13.90
CA ILE A 25 -13.25 -16.52 -12.95
C ILE A 25 -12.38 -15.28 -13.10
N GLU A 26 -12.95 -14.11 -12.80
CA GLU A 26 -12.09 -13.06 -12.27
C GLU A 26 -11.74 -13.56 -10.87
N SER A 27 -10.55 -14.18 -10.73
CA SER A 27 -10.10 -14.71 -9.46
C SER A 27 -10.20 -13.61 -8.42
N GLU A 28 -10.92 -13.86 -7.34
CA GLU A 28 -10.97 -12.92 -6.21
C GLU A 28 -9.54 -12.53 -5.85
N LYS A 29 -9.27 -11.22 -5.81
CA LYS A 29 -7.92 -10.70 -5.57
C LYS A 29 -7.47 -11.01 -4.15
N ILE A 30 -8.42 -11.07 -3.23
CA ILE A 30 -8.24 -11.46 -1.84
C ILE A 30 -9.29 -12.50 -1.47
N THR A 31 -8.92 -13.47 -0.65
CA THR A 31 -9.81 -14.53 -0.17
C THR A 31 -9.70 -14.62 1.35
N LEU A 32 -10.84 -14.65 2.04
CA LEU A 32 -10.87 -14.81 3.50
C LEU A 32 -10.40 -16.22 3.88
N GLU A 33 -9.33 -16.32 4.67
CA GLU A 33 -8.82 -17.60 5.18
C GLU A 33 -9.52 -17.97 6.49
N TRP A 34 -9.49 -17.06 7.47
CA TRP A 34 -10.12 -17.26 8.76
C TRP A 34 -10.49 -15.93 9.42
N LYS A 35 -11.32 -16.00 10.45
CA LYS A 35 -11.67 -14.85 11.29
C LYS A 35 -11.78 -15.25 12.75
N TYR A 36 -11.52 -14.30 13.63
CA TYR A 36 -11.59 -14.43 15.07
C TYR A 36 -12.36 -13.25 15.67
N SER A 37 -13.28 -13.54 16.59
CA SER A 37 -14.08 -12.51 17.25
C SER A 37 -13.74 -12.49 18.74
N SER A 38 -13.45 -11.30 19.25
CA SER A 38 -13.29 -11.03 20.67
C SER A 38 -13.78 -9.61 20.97
N ASP A 39 -13.90 -9.28 22.25
CA ASP A 39 -14.39 -7.97 22.65
C ASP A 39 -13.33 -6.90 22.36
N ASN A 40 -13.65 -5.94 21.51
CA ASN A 40 -12.87 -4.70 21.32
C ASN A 40 -11.40 -4.95 20.91
N ILE A 41 -11.19 -5.72 19.84
CA ILE A 41 -9.89 -5.85 19.15
C ILE A 41 -9.58 -4.50 18.47
N LEU A 42 -8.46 -3.87 18.82
CA LEU A 42 -8.16 -2.49 18.41
C LEU A 42 -6.79 -2.28 17.76
N ALA A 43 -5.92 -3.28 17.86
CA ALA A 43 -4.60 -3.24 17.29
C ALA A 43 -4.20 -4.64 16.81
N VAL A 44 -3.47 -4.67 15.70
CA VAL A 44 -2.91 -5.88 15.10
C VAL A 44 -1.51 -5.56 14.62
N ALA A 45 -0.61 -6.53 14.74
CA ALA A 45 0.73 -6.52 14.19
C ALA A 45 1.16 -7.96 13.88
N SER A 46 2.35 -8.14 13.35
CA SER A 46 3.01 -9.44 13.27
C SER A 46 4.44 -9.33 13.73
N GLY A 47 5.03 -10.47 14.06
CA GLY A 47 6.44 -10.55 14.34
C GLY A 47 6.90 -11.99 14.51
N VAL A 48 8.21 -12.19 14.44
CA VAL A 48 8.83 -13.51 14.56
C VAL A 48 9.13 -13.79 16.04
N ILE A 49 8.49 -14.78 16.64
CA ILE A 49 8.78 -15.21 18.01
C ILE A 49 9.20 -16.67 17.93
N ASP A 50 10.32 -17.05 18.55
CA ASP A 50 10.86 -18.42 18.49
C ASP A 50 10.95 -19.01 17.06
N ASN A 51 11.46 -18.21 16.10
CA ASN A 51 11.57 -18.57 14.67
C ASN A 51 10.23 -18.88 13.96
N ARG A 52 9.11 -18.38 14.46
CA ARG A 52 7.80 -18.47 13.79
C ARG A 52 7.15 -17.10 13.71
N THR A 53 6.56 -16.78 12.58
CA THR A 53 5.75 -15.57 12.43
C THR A 53 4.40 -15.78 13.11
N PHE A 54 4.06 -14.88 14.02
CA PHE A 54 2.76 -14.82 14.66
C PHE A 54 2.04 -13.54 14.25
N LEU A 55 0.72 -13.64 14.12
CA LEU A 55 -0.15 -12.48 14.09
C LEU A 55 -0.54 -12.17 15.53
N ILE A 56 -0.33 -10.94 15.95
CA ILE A 56 -0.55 -10.48 17.32
C ILE A 56 -1.70 -9.50 17.30
N ALA A 57 -2.75 -9.78 18.06
CA ALA A 57 -3.90 -8.88 18.17
C ALA A 57 -4.20 -8.55 19.63
N ALA A 58 -4.51 -7.29 19.90
CA ALA A 58 -4.88 -6.84 21.24
C ALA A 58 -6.37 -6.51 21.31
N SER A 59 -7.08 -7.29 22.13
CA SER A 59 -8.33 -6.88 22.77
C SER A 59 -7.99 -6.05 24.00
N SER A 60 -8.82 -5.07 24.38
CA SER A 60 -8.62 -4.12 25.52
C SER A 60 -7.64 -4.54 26.63
N LYS A 61 -7.76 -5.78 27.14
CA LYS A 61 -6.92 -6.36 28.20
C LYS A 61 -6.24 -7.68 27.85
N ILE A 62 -6.44 -8.24 26.65
CA ILE A 62 -5.89 -9.54 26.27
C ILE A 62 -5.14 -9.39 24.95
N VAL A 63 -3.91 -9.87 24.92
CA VAL A 63 -3.13 -10.00 23.69
C VAL A 63 -3.10 -11.46 23.28
N TYR A 64 -3.46 -11.72 22.03
CA TYR A 64 -3.52 -13.06 21.44
C TYR A 64 -2.40 -13.22 20.42
N LEU A 65 -1.74 -14.38 20.43
CA LEU A 65 -0.79 -14.78 19.39
C LEU A 65 -1.43 -15.87 18.53
N PHE A 66 -1.62 -15.59 17.25
CA PHE A 66 -2.19 -16.53 16.28
C PHE A 66 -1.11 -17.08 15.36
N ASP A 67 -1.19 -18.36 15.07
CA ASP A 67 -0.48 -18.93 13.93
C ASP A 67 -1.15 -18.59 12.59
N ASN A 68 -0.55 -19.04 11.48
CA ASN A 68 -1.08 -18.84 10.14
C ASN A 68 -2.46 -19.49 9.89
N ASN A 69 -2.86 -20.48 10.71
CA ASN A 69 -4.17 -21.15 10.63
C ASN A 69 -5.23 -20.47 11.52
N GLY A 70 -4.88 -19.38 12.20
CA GLY A 70 -5.78 -18.67 13.12
C GLY A 70 -5.98 -19.39 14.45
N SER A 71 -5.12 -20.34 14.80
CA SER A 71 -5.14 -20.98 16.13
C SER A 71 -4.38 -20.12 17.13
N ILE A 72 -4.98 -19.89 18.30
CA ILE A 72 -4.32 -19.18 19.41
C ILE A 72 -3.23 -20.09 19.98
N GLN A 73 -2.00 -19.59 19.96
CA GLN A 73 -0.82 -20.28 20.47
C GLN A 73 -0.45 -19.80 21.86
N ASP A 74 -0.69 -18.51 22.16
CA ASP A 74 -0.52 -17.93 23.49
C ASP A 74 -1.50 -16.77 23.73
N GLU A 75 -1.72 -16.44 25.00
CA GLU A 75 -2.53 -15.30 25.45
C GLU A 75 -1.91 -14.60 26.68
N TYR A 76 -1.86 -13.27 26.63
CA TYR A 76 -1.36 -12.44 27.73
C TYR A 76 -2.46 -11.52 28.25
N THR A 77 -2.77 -11.62 29.54
CA THR A 77 -3.70 -10.69 30.20
C THR A 77 -2.94 -9.47 30.71
N ILE A 78 -3.25 -8.31 30.13
CA ILE A 78 -2.70 -7.01 30.50
C ILE A 78 -3.64 -6.34 31.50
N ASN A 79 -3.11 -5.94 32.65
CA ASN A 79 -3.85 -5.12 33.62
C ASN A 79 -3.84 -3.65 33.18
N SER A 80 -4.44 -3.37 32.02
CA SER A 80 -4.52 -2.02 31.47
C SER A 80 -5.70 -1.24 32.08
N GLU A 81 -5.46 0.04 32.39
CA GLU A 81 -6.51 1.02 32.69
C GLU A 81 -7.27 1.44 31.42
N GLY A 82 -6.63 1.28 30.26
CA GLY A 82 -7.09 1.77 28.98
C GLY A 82 -7.13 0.73 27.87
N ARG A 83 -7.35 1.23 26.66
CA ARG A 83 -7.36 0.42 25.44
C ARG A 83 -5.93 0.33 24.90
N ILE A 84 -5.51 -0.86 24.51
CA ILE A 84 -4.29 -1.05 23.72
C ILE A 84 -4.58 -0.65 22.28
N GLN A 85 -3.81 0.29 21.75
CA GLN A 85 -4.02 0.88 20.42
C GLN A 85 -2.83 0.68 19.48
N VAL A 86 -1.65 0.38 20.02
CA VAL A 86 -0.41 0.19 19.26
C VAL A 86 0.21 -1.13 19.68
N ILE A 87 0.66 -1.92 18.70
CA ILE A 87 1.47 -3.12 18.91
C ILE A 87 2.69 -3.00 18.02
N ARG A 88 3.85 -3.34 18.56
CA ARG A 88 5.09 -3.54 17.82
C ARG A 88 5.84 -4.75 18.35
N VAL A 89 6.67 -5.32 17.50
CA VAL A 89 7.43 -6.53 17.80
C VAL A 89 8.86 -6.32 17.34
N PHE A 90 9.79 -6.31 18.29
CA PHE A 90 11.21 -6.00 18.04
C PHE A 90 12.09 -6.82 18.97
N ASP A 91 13.29 -7.18 18.53
CA ASP A 91 14.35 -7.74 19.36
C ASP A 91 15.09 -6.57 20.03
N ILE A 92 14.62 -6.18 21.22
CA ILE A 92 15.08 -4.98 21.91
C ILE A 92 16.47 -5.19 22.50
N ASP A 93 16.72 -6.37 23.07
CA ASP A 93 17.96 -6.67 23.79
C ASP A 93 19.02 -7.39 22.95
N GLU A 94 18.73 -7.62 21.66
CA GLU A 94 19.60 -8.24 20.66
C GLU A 94 19.92 -9.71 21.00
N ASP A 95 19.02 -10.41 21.68
CA ASP A 95 19.18 -11.82 22.05
C ASP A 95 18.70 -12.80 20.96
N GLY A 96 18.10 -12.28 19.88
CA GLY A 96 17.54 -13.02 18.76
C GLY A 96 16.06 -13.40 18.95
N ARG A 97 15.40 -12.92 20.01
CA ARG A 97 13.97 -13.09 20.27
C ARG A 97 13.32 -11.72 20.28
N ASN A 98 12.13 -11.63 19.69
CA ASN A 98 11.39 -10.37 19.71
C ASN A 98 10.52 -10.25 20.96
N GLU A 99 10.57 -9.10 21.61
CA GLU A 99 9.59 -8.63 22.58
C GLU A 99 8.35 -8.05 21.90
N ILE A 100 7.23 -8.05 22.63
CA ILE A 100 5.99 -7.39 22.21
C ILE A 100 5.82 -6.11 23.02
N LEU A 101 5.79 -4.97 22.33
CA LEU A 101 5.53 -3.67 22.91
C LEU A 101 4.07 -3.26 22.64
N LEU A 102 3.38 -2.81 23.67
CA LEU A 102 1.99 -2.42 23.62
C LEU A 102 1.82 -0.98 24.09
N GLY A 103 1.24 -0.14 23.24
CA GLY A 103 0.88 1.23 23.57
C GLY A 103 -0.58 1.33 24.02
N GLY A 104 -0.81 1.71 25.28
CA GLY A 104 -2.15 1.90 25.84
C GLY A 104 -2.52 3.37 26.10
N GLY A 105 -3.81 3.67 26.10
CA GLY A 105 -4.34 4.98 26.46
C GLY A 105 -5.74 4.96 27.07
N TRP A 106 -6.02 5.87 28.01
CA TRP A 106 -7.34 6.12 28.58
C TRP A 106 -7.57 7.60 28.92
N THR A 107 -8.82 7.98 29.12
CA THR A 107 -9.17 9.31 29.67
C THR A 107 -9.62 9.15 31.10
N GLU A 108 -8.97 9.88 32.00
CA GLU A 108 -9.38 10.05 33.37
C GLU A 108 -10.27 11.29 33.49
N THR A 109 -11.42 11.15 34.17
CA THR A 109 -12.31 12.26 34.49
C THR A 109 -12.14 12.63 35.95
N ILE A 110 -11.73 13.87 36.20
CA ILE A 110 -11.59 14.45 37.54
C ILE A 110 -12.71 15.46 37.72
N ASP A 111 -13.69 15.14 38.57
CA ASP A 111 -14.69 16.09 39.01
C ASP A 111 -14.09 16.97 40.12
N ILE A 112 -14.18 18.29 39.96
CA ILE A 112 -13.58 19.26 40.87
C ILE A 112 -14.67 19.78 41.79
N ASP A 113 -14.52 19.50 43.09
CA ASP A 113 -15.40 20.06 44.12
C ASP A 113 -15.10 21.56 44.26
N TYR A 114 -16.14 22.37 44.10
CA TYR A 114 -16.01 23.81 44.18
C TYR A 114 -17.17 24.38 45.00
N LYS A 115 -16.87 25.44 45.76
CA LYS A 115 -17.89 26.22 46.48
C LYS A 115 -18.46 27.26 45.51
N TYR A 116 -19.79 27.40 45.54
CA TYR A 116 -20.56 28.28 44.67
C TYR A 116 -19.95 29.69 44.59
N ALA A 117 -19.69 30.17 43.38
CA ALA A 117 -19.23 31.52 43.10
C ALA A 117 -20.10 32.09 41.97
N GLU A 118 -20.87 33.13 42.25
CA GLU A 118 -21.67 33.81 41.23
C GLU A 118 -20.75 34.53 40.24
N ASP A 119 -21.18 34.60 38.98
CA ASP A 119 -20.59 35.40 37.90
C ASP A 119 -19.14 35.08 37.47
N VAL A 120 -18.58 33.93 37.88
CA VAL A 120 -17.24 33.47 37.44
C VAL A 120 -17.35 32.13 36.69
N ASP A 121 -16.49 31.90 35.71
CA ASP A 121 -16.34 30.59 35.07
C ASP A 121 -15.75 29.60 36.08
N ILE A 122 -16.55 28.61 36.47
CA ILE A 122 -16.13 27.61 37.44
C ILE A 122 -15.73 26.34 36.72
N LEU A 123 -14.45 25.98 36.81
CA LEU A 123 -13.96 24.67 36.43
C LEU A 123 -14.58 23.61 37.33
N TYR A 124 -15.43 22.76 36.77
CA TYR A 124 -16.12 21.71 37.56
C TYR A 124 -15.70 20.30 37.16
N ARG A 125 -15.08 20.13 36.00
CA ARG A 125 -14.60 18.84 35.52
C ARG A 125 -13.38 19.00 34.63
N LYS A 126 -12.46 18.06 34.72
CA LYS A 126 -11.26 17.96 33.89
C LYS A 126 -11.14 16.55 33.32
N HIS A 127 -10.91 16.44 32.01
CA HIS A 127 -10.53 15.19 31.36
C HIS A 127 -9.03 15.24 31.08
N ILE A 128 -8.32 14.19 31.45
CA ILE A 128 -6.88 14.04 31.21
C ILE A 128 -6.65 12.73 30.49
N THR A 129 -5.97 12.76 29.35
CA THR A 129 -5.50 11.55 28.69
C THR A 129 -4.23 11.05 29.38
N ASN A 130 -4.19 9.76 29.69
CA ASN A 130 -3.02 9.08 30.24
C ASN A 130 -2.70 7.85 29.40
N GLY A 131 -1.48 7.35 29.46
CA GLY A 131 -1.11 6.11 28.78
C GLY A 131 0.11 5.42 29.38
N LYS A 132 0.28 4.17 28.98
CA LYS A 132 1.32 3.26 29.48
C LYS A 132 1.85 2.40 28.35
N LEU A 133 3.17 2.21 28.37
CA LEU A 133 3.86 1.23 27.55
C LEU A 133 3.95 -0.07 28.34
N TYR A 134 3.52 -1.18 27.73
CA TYR A 134 3.71 -2.52 28.29
C TYR A 134 4.68 -3.28 27.40
N ILE A 135 5.61 -4.01 28.01
CA ILE A 135 6.60 -4.82 27.31
C ILE A 135 6.42 -6.25 27.79
N ILE A 136 6.16 -7.16 26.86
CA ILE A 136 6.08 -8.60 27.11
C ILE A 136 7.39 -9.23 26.64
N ASN A 137 8.13 -9.83 27.57
CA ASN A 137 9.32 -10.63 27.30
C ASN A 137 9.21 -11.94 28.11
N ASP A 138 9.17 -13.09 27.41
CA ASP A 138 9.09 -14.43 28.02
C ASP A 138 8.00 -14.52 29.12
N ALA A 139 6.79 -14.06 28.80
CA ALA A 139 5.63 -13.95 29.70
C ALA A 139 5.75 -12.96 30.89
N ASN A 140 6.90 -12.30 31.07
CA ASN A 140 7.03 -11.21 32.01
C ASN A 140 6.52 -9.91 31.39
N ILE A 141 5.71 -9.17 32.13
CA ILE A 141 5.14 -7.90 31.69
C ILE A 141 5.78 -6.77 32.48
N LYS A 142 6.60 -5.94 31.82
CA LYS A 142 7.08 -4.66 32.37
C LYS A 142 6.13 -3.55 31.95
N THR A 143 6.03 -2.49 32.75
CA THR A 143 5.16 -1.34 32.46
C THR A 143 5.91 -0.05 32.72
N ILE A 144 5.72 0.94 31.83
CA ILE A 144 6.31 2.28 31.90
C ILE A 144 5.19 3.30 31.70
N ASP A 145 5.10 4.28 32.58
CA ASP A 145 4.10 5.35 32.50
C ASP A 145 4.53 6.42 31.49
N ILE A 146 3.66 6.73 30.52
CA ILE A 146 3.91 7.69 29.43
C ILE A 146 3.02 8.94 29.56
N ASN A 147 2.13 8.98 30.57
CA ASN A 147 1.27 10.12 30.93
C ASN A 147 0.37 10.69 29.80
N GLU A 148 0.32 10.06 28.62
CA GLU A 148 -0.49 10.43 27.46
C GLU A 148 -0.78 9.20 26.59
N TRP A 149 -1.75 9.29 25.66
CA TRP A 149 -2.02 8.18 24.74
C TRP A 149 -0.83 7.92 23.84
N ILE A 150 -0.36 6.69 23.82
CA ILE A 150 0.70 6.25 22.90
C ILE A 150 0.10 6.10 21.50
N ARG A 151 0.77 6.71 20.53
CA ARG A 151 0.31 6.85 19.14
C ARG A 151 1.18 6.06 18.17
N SER A 152 2.48 6.04 18.41
CA SER A 152 3.44 5.21 17.69
C SER A 152 4.50 4.69 18.65
N ILE A 153 5.09 3.56 18.26
CA ILE A 153 6.27 2.99 18.86
C ILE A 153 7.17 2.61 17.67
N ASP A 154 8.41 3.08 17.69
CA ASP A 154 9.40 2.85 16.64
C ASP A 154 10.71 2.38 17.30
N PHE A 155 11.54 1.63 16.56
CA PHE A 155 12.79 1.04 17.09
C PHE A 155 13.90 1.11 16.06
N GLN A 156 14.89 1.96 16.30
CA GLN A 156 16.03 2.18 15.40
C GLN A 156 17.18 2.88 16.13
N ASP A 157 18.40 2.72 15.63
CA ASP A 157 19.59 3.44 16.08
C ASP A 157 19.46 4.94 15.75
N MET A 158 19.23 5.74 16.80
CA MET A 158 18.97 7.18 16.73
C MET A 158 20.24 8.02 16.82
N ASP A 159 21.31 7.52 17.44
CA ASP A 159 22.56 8.26 17.66
C ASP A 159 23.78 7.67 16.91
N GLY A 160 23.56 6.58 16.18
CA GLY A 160 24.54 5.86 15.38
C GLY A 160 25.57 5.10 16.21
N ASN A 161 25.26 4.78 17.47
CA ASN A 161 26.14 4.02 18.36
C ASN A 161 26.12 2.50 18.05
N GLY A 162 25.21 2.04 17.20
CA GLY A 162 25.02 0.65 16.79
C GLY A 162 24.02 -0.15 17.62
N SER A 163 23.45 0.43 18.69
CA SER A 163 22.31 -0.12 19.44
C SER A 163 21.07 0.73 19.15
N SER A 164 19.94 0.06 18.93
CA SER A 164 18.69 0.73 18.64
C SER A 164 18.03 1.29 19.90
N GLU A 165 17.40 2.46 19.79
CA GLU A 165 16.55 3.04 20.81
C GLU A 165 15.07 2.82 20.49
N ILE A 166 14.26 2.76 21.54
CA ILE A 166 12.80 2.76 21.41
C ILE A 166 12.33 4.20 21.44
N VAL A 167 11.59 4.61 20.41
CA VAL A 167 10.95 5.92 20.33
C VAL A 167 9.45 5.74 20.55
N VAL A 168 8.95 6.31 21.64
CA VAL A 168 7.52 6.34 21.95
C VAL A 168 6.99 7.73 21.67
N THR A 169 6.06 7.82 20.74
CA THR A 169 5.37 9.07 20.41
C THR A 169 3.97 9.05 21.01
N SER A 170 3.65 10.08 21.79
CA SER A 170 2.35 10.23 22.44
C SER A 170 1.61 11.49 21.99
N GLY A 171 0.30 11.48 22.21
CA GLY A 171 -0.56 12.61 21.88
C GLY A 171 -1.83 12.61 22.72
N GLY A 172 -1.96 13.63 23.56
CA GLY A 172 -2.99 13.76 24.58
C GLY A 172 -3.82 15.05 24.50
N TYR A 173 -4.88 15.06 25.31
CA TYR A 173 -5.76 16.20 25.50
C TYR A 173 -6.03 16.40 26.98
N VAL A 174 -6.03 17.67 27.37
CA VAL A 174 -6.56 18.10 28.65
C VAL A 174 -7.77 18.99 28.39
N THR A 175 -8.97 18.46 28.61
CA THR A 175 -10.22 19.22 28.44
C THR A 175 -10.75 19.67 29.79
N ASN A 176 -10.79 20.99 29.98
CA ASN A 176 -11.38 21.63 31.13
C ASN A 176 -12.83 22.01 30.79
N PHE A 177 -13.78 21.60 31.63
CA PHE A 177 -15.19 21.95 31.51
C PHE A 177 -15.54 22.99 32.56
N PHE A 178 -16.03 24.12 32.08
CA PHE A 178 -16.46 25.22 32.90
C PHE A 178 -17.97 25.31 32.89
N LYS A 179 -18.51 25.83 33.98
CA LYS A 179 -19.89 26.28 34.02
C LYS A 179 -19.96 27.64 34.66
N LYS A 180 -20.81 28.48 34.09
CA LYS A 180 -21.05 29.84 34.53
C LYS A 180 -22.54 30.00 34.77
N TYR A 181 -22.90 30.53 35.94
CA TYR A 181 -24.31 30.84 36.22
C TYR A 181 -24.62 32.19 35.60
N THR A 182 -25.35 32.21 34.49
CA THR A 182 -25.69 33.44 33.73
C THR A 182 -27.15 33.46 33.36
N ASP A 183 -27.61 34.60 32.85
CA ASP A 183 -28.89 34.67 32.15
C ASP A 183 -28.75 33.93 30.80
N ILE A 184 -29.62 32.96 30.54
CA ILE A 184 -29.66 32.14 29.32
C ILE A 184 -30.97 32.45 28.59
N PRO A 185 -30.97 32.61 27.25
CA PRO A 185 -32.20 32.74 26.48
C PRO A 185 -33.12 31.54 26.73
N HIS A 186 -34.36 31.81 27.09
CA HIS A 186 -35.42 30.82 27.21
C HIS A 186 -36.55 31.20 26.29
N THR A 187 -36.85 30.32 25.33
CA THR A 187 -37.99 30.51 24.45
C THR A 187 -39.21 29.91 25.12
N GLU A 188 -40.13 30.76 25.56
CA GLU A 188 -41.46 30.34 25.97
C GLU A 188 -42.40 30.49 24.79
N GLU A 189 -43.03 29.39 24.41
CA GLU A 189 -44.08 29.38 23.40
C GLU A 189 -45.41 29.61 24.09
N TYR A 190 -46.08 30.70 23.73
CA TYR A 190 -47.40 31.05 24.22
C TYR A 190 -48.37 30.88 23.08
N CYS A 191 -49.30 29.95 23.24
CA CYS A 191 -50.36 29.72 22.29
C CYS A 191 -51.69 30.22 22.85
N TRP A 192 -52.45 30.93 22.02
CA TRP A 192 -53.82 31.35 22.34
C TRP A 192 -54.71 31.23 21.09
N TYR A 193 -56.02 31.15 21.34
CA TYR A 193 -57.00 31.29 20.28
C TYR A 193 -57.37 32.76 20.16
N GLU A 194 -57.15 33.36 18.99
CA GLU A 194 -57.70 34.69 18.72
C GLU A 194 -59.22 34.61 18.76
N SER A 195 -59.85 35.58 19.42
CA SER A 195 -61.30 35.70 19.45
C SER A 195 -61.70 37.05 18.91
N GLU A 196 -62.64 37.06 17.97
CA GLU A 196 -63.23 38.29 17.45
C GLU A 196 -64.69 38.39 17.90
N ASP A 197 -65.08 39.60 18.30
CA ASP A 197 -66.45 39.89 18.68
C ASP A 197 -67.25 40.36 17.46
N TYR A 198 -68.26 39.58 17.10
CA TYR A 198 -69.17 39.89 15.99
C TYR A 198 -70.50 40.41 16.52
N TYR A 199 -71.17 41.21 15.70
CA TYR A 199 -72.55 41.61 15.99
C TYR A 199 -73.48 40.41 15.89
N ALA A 200 -74.14 40.05 17.00
CA ALA A 200 -75.02 38.88 17.07
C ALA A 200 -76.45 39.17 16.59
N GLY A 201 -76.88 40.43 16.60
CA GLY A 201 -78.22 40.86 16.21
C GLY A 201 -78.83 41.91 17.16
N ASP A 202 -79.99 42.45 16.77
CA ASP A 202 -80.75 43.46 17.53
C ASP A 202 -81.54 42.84 18.69
N TYR A 203 -80.86 42.16 19.61
CA TYR A 203 -81.46 41.66 20.85
C TYR A 203 -81.45 42.76 21.91
N ASN A 204 -82.41 42.77 22.84
CA ASN A 204 -82.30 43.64 24.01
C ASN A 204 -81.36 43.05 25.08
N GLU A 205 -81.00 43.84 26.09
CA GLU A 205 -80.07 43.43 27.16
C GLU A 205 -80.46 42.12 27.85
N THR A 206 -81.77 41.86 28.00
CA THR A 206 -82.27 40.64 28.64
C THR A 206 -82.31 39.41 27.72
N GLU A 207 -82.44 39.62 26.40
CA GLU A 207 -82.55 38.54 25.41
C GLU A 207 -81.19 38.11 24.86
N CYS A 208 -80.19 39.00 24.91
CA CYS A 208 -78.89 38.77 24.31
C CYS A 208 -78.16 37.50 24.81
N PRO A 209 -78.09 37.21 26.12
CA PRO A 209 -77.44 35.98 26.60
C PRO A 209 -78.12 34.68 26.15
N ASP A 210 -79.41 34.73 25.83
CA ASP A 210 -80.19 33.56 25.40
C ASP A 210 -80.16 33.37 23.87
N ALA A 211 -79.71 34.38 23.11
CA ALA A 211 -79.65 34.34 21.66
C ALA A 211 -78.61 33.35 21.12
N CYS A 212 -77.49 33.19 21.83
CA CYS A 212 -76.48 32.17 21.53
C CYS A 212 -75.56 31.88 22.74
N PRO A 213 -74.86 30.73 22.77
CA PRO A 213 -74.05 30.33 23.93
C PRO A 213 -72.88 31.27 24.27
N THR A 214 -72.39 32.06 23.32
CA THR A 214 -71.27 33.01 23.51
C THR A 214 -71.71 34.47 23.33
N CYS A 215 -73.02 34.73 23.35
CA CYS A 215 -73.57 36.06 23.18
C CYS A 215 -73.53 36.84 24.49
N TRP A 216 -73.19 38.13 24.43
CA TRP A 216 -73.15 39.03 25.58
C TRP A 216 -73.52 40.47 25.19
N TRP A 217 -74.12 41.20 26.13
CA TRP A 217 -74.59 42.55 25.90
C TRP A 217 -73.47 43.57 26.09
N ASN A 218 -73.13 44.31 25.02
CA ASN A 218 -72.16 45.38 25.12
C ASN A 218 -72.87 46.68 25.52
N ASN A 219 -72.60 47.12 26.74
CA ASN A 219 -73.27 48.26 27.34
C ASN A 219 -72.86 49.62 26.73
N GLU A 220 -71.73 49.70 26.04
CA GLU A 220 -71.27 50.91 25.36
C GLU A 220 -71.93 51.08 24.00
N THR A 221 -71.95 50.01 23.20
CA THR A 221 -72.54 50.03 21.85
C THR A 221 -74.04 49.81 21.83
N LYS A 222 -74.62 49.37 22.95
CA LYS A 222 -76.04 48.99 23.09
C LYS A 222 -76.47 47.92 22.08
N ASN A 223 -75.56 46.98 21.81
CA ASN A 223 -75.74 45.90 20.86
C ASN A 223 -75.40 44.55 21.51
N CYS A 224 -76.05 43.50 21.03
CA CYS A 224 -75.69 42.13 21.38
C CYS A 224 -74.49 41.68 20.54
N MET A 225 -73.42 41.25 21.21
CA MET A 225 -72.18 40.77 20.60
C MET A 225 -72.07 39.26 20.79
N MET A 226 -71.40 38.57 19.88
CA MET A 226 -71.06 37.16 19.99
C MET A 226 -69.55 37.02 19.79
N THR A 227 -68.89 36.37 20.73
CA THR A 227 -67.47 36.05 20.58
C THR A 227 -67.32 34.76 19.77
N VAL A 228 -66.59 34.83 18.66
CA VAL A 228 -66.21 33.68 17.84
C VAL A 228 -64.71 33.45 18.02
N TYR A 229 -64.34 32.28 18.53
CA TYR A 229 -62.94 31.86 18.63
C TYR A 229 -62.48 31.33 17.26
N ALA A 230 -61.30 31.73 16.81
CA ALA A 230 -60.69 31.21 15.59
C ALA A 230 -60.41 29.71 15.76
N ASP A 231 -60.57 28.94 14.67
CA ASP A 231 -60.29 27.49 14.65
C ASP A 231 -58.78 27.17 14.64
N GLU A 232 -57.93 28.19 14.42
CA GLU A 232 -56.48 28.07 14.40
C GLU A 232 -55.87 28.66 15.68
N GLU A 233 -55.05 27.85 16.35
CA GLU A 233 -54.25 28.27 17.50
C GLU A 233 -53.07 29.13 16.99
N VAL A 234 -52.98 30.37 17.48
CA VAL A 234 -51.86 31.27 17.17
C VAL A 234 -50.83 31.11 18.27
N CYS A 235 -49.63 30.65 17.90
CA CYS A 235 -48.50 30.54 18.80
C CYS A 235 -47.48 31.64 18.50
N GLU A 236 -47.16 32.45 19.52
CA GLU A 236 -46.01 33.36 19.48
C GLU A 236 -44.90 32.83 20.38
N THR A 237 -43.66 33.00 19.92
CA THR A 237 -42.47 32.67 20.71
C THR A 237 -41.92 33.96 21.34
N ASN A 238 -41.89 34.00 22.67
CA ASN A 238 -41.24 35.08 23.40
C ASN A 238 -39.90 34.58 23.94
N ILE A 239 -38.82 35.29 23.59
CA ILE A 239 -37.48 34.96 24.10
C ILE A 239 -37.30 35.74 25.39
N THR A 240 -37.50 35.08 26.53
CA THR A 240 -37.17 35.59 27.86
C THR A 240 -35.75 35.18 28.24
N THR A 241 -35.26 35.62 29.40
CA THR A 241 -34.00 35.12 29.95
C THR A 241 -34.27 34.50 31.33
N ILE A 242 -33.74 33.31 31.55
CA ILE A 242 -33.77 32.64 32.86
C ILE A 242 -32.33 32.44 33.34
N ARG A 243 -32.12 32.54 34.66
CA ARG A 243 -30.82 32.22 35.28
C ARG A 243 -30.56 30.72 35.18
N GLY A 244 -29.49 30.33 34.49
CA GLY A 244 -29.12 28.94 34.28
C GLY A 244 -27.61 28.73 34.20
N TRP A 245 -27.19 27.46 34.11
CA TRP A 245 -25.79 27.11 33.88
C TRP A 245 -25.46 27.14 32.40
N ASN A 246 -24.61 28.07 32.00
CA ASN A 246 -23.97 28.06 30.70
C ASN A 246 -22.72 27.19 30.79
N LEU A 247 -22.60 26.20 29.90
CA LEU A 247 -21.47 25.27 29.87
C LEU A 247 -20.49 25.69 28.78
N SER A 248 -19.20 25.67 29.10
CA SER A 248 -18.14 25.90 28.12
C SER A 248 -17.00 24.91 28.34
N GLU A 249 -16.17 24.72 27.33
CA GLU A 249 -15.02 23.83 27.37
C GLU A 249 -13.78 24.53 26.82
N SER A 250 -12.62 24.17 27.36
CA SER A 250 -11.32 24.53 26.80
C SER A 250 -10.44 23.29 26.75
N SER A 251 -9.87 23.00 25.59
CA SER A 251 -8.97 21.86 25.41
C SER A 251 -7.55 22.33 25.14
N ASN A 252 -6.61 21.85 25.94
CA ASN A 252 -5.18 21.96 25.67
C ASN A 252 -4.69 20.68 25.03
N LYS A 253 -3.85 20.82 24.01
CA LYS A 253 -3.19 19.73 23.30
C LYS A 253 -1.82 19.52 23.89
N SER A 254 -1.42 18.27 24.05
CA SER A 254 -0.08 17.92 24.47
C SER A 254 0.39 16.66 23.74
N GLY A 255 1.69 16.52 23.60
CA GLY A 255 2.33 15.39 22.94
C GLY A 255 3.73 15.25 23.47
N SER A 256 4.24 14.03 23.52
CA SER A 256 5.61 13.76 23.93
C SER A 256 6.33 12.81 22.99
N ILE A 257 7.65 12.92 22.97
CA ILE A 257 8.55 11.93 22.38
C ILE A 257 9.46 11.46 23.49
N ILE A 258 9.43 10.16 23.77
CA ILE A 258 10.22 9.51 24.80
C ILE A 258 11.18 8.55 24.14
N LEU A 259 12.47 8.68 24.47
CA LEU A 259 13.52 7.77 24.04
C LEU A 259 13.86 6.83 25.19
N LEU A 260 13.85 5.53 24.93
CA LEU A 260 14.29 4.51 25.86
C LEU A 260 15.48 3.74 25.28
N ASP A 261 16.40 3.37 26.15
CA ASP A 261 17.47 2.44 25.78
C ASP A 261 16.93 0.99 25.72
N LYS A 262 17.80 0.05 25.33
CA LYS A 262 17.47 -1.39 25.32
C LYS A 262 17.17 -2.00 26.69
N ASN A 263 17.58 -1.37 27.79
CA ASN A 263 17.22 -1.78 29.14
C ASN A 263 15.84 -1.23 29.57
N LEU A 264 15.21 -0.47 28.67
CA LEU A 264 13.94 0.23 28.86
C LEU A 264 14.03 1.33 29.92
N ASP A 265 15.21 1.92 30.07
CA ASP A 265 15.43 3.13 30.87
C ASP A 265 15.18 4.37 30.00
N ILE A 266 14.43 5.34 30.54
CA ILE A 266 14.15 6.59 29.83
C ILE A 266 15.45 7.41 29.74
N ILE A 267 15.96 7.57 28.52
CA ILE A 267 17.13 8.41 28.22
C ILE A 267 16.72 9.88 28.22
N SER A 268 15.59 10.17 27.57
CA SER A 268 15.09 11.53 27.40
C SER A 268 13.58 11.57 27.15
N GLU A 269 12.95 12.65 27.59
CA GLU A 269 11.54 12.93 27.36
C GLU A 269 11.40 14.38 26.88
N TYR A 270 10.72 14.56 25.74
CA TYR A 270 10.49 15.85 25.11
C TYR A 270 9.00 16.12 25.02
N ASN A 271 8.55 17.20 25.65
CA ASN A 271 7.14 17.59 25.72
C ASN A 271 6.84 18.74 24.76
N PHE A 272 5.69 18.67 24.09
CA PHE A 272 5.27 19.60 23.05
C PHE A 272 3.82 20.05 23.26
N ASP A 273 3.53 21.31 22.94
CA ASP A 273 2.18 21.88 22.96
C ASP A 273 1.37 21.49 21.70
N THR A 274 1.44 20.22 21.30
CA THR A 274 0.79 19.72 20.09
C THR A 274 0.56 18.21 20.19
N VAL A 275 -0.47 17.70 19.51
CA VAL A 275 -0.75 16.25 19.49
C VAL A 275 -0.02 15.64 18.30
N PHE A 276 0.78 14.62 18.54
CA PHE A 276 1.28 13.74 17.48
C PHE A 276 0.27 12.61 17.23
N LEU A 277 0.10 12.23 15.97
CA LEU A 277 -0.81 11.15 15.58
C LEU A 277 -0.07 9.91 15.07
N SER A 278 1.12 10.11 14.51
CA SER A 278 2.01 9.06 14.04
C SER A 278 3.44 9.62 14.00
N SER A 279 4.41 8.74 14.17
CA SER A 279 5.82 9.03 13.94
C SER A 279 6.45 7.88 13.16
N ALA A 280 7.62 8.16 12.63
CA ALA A 280 8.59 7.18 12.17
C ALA A 280 10.00 7.70 12.43
N ILE A 281 10.98 6.81 12.34
CA ILE A 281 12.41 7.17 12.42
C ILE A 281 13.00 7.05 11.01
N SER A 282 13.82 8.03 10.62
CA SER A 282 14.59 7.97 9.36
C SER A 282 15.84 8.84 9.47
N ASN A 283 16.92 8.44 8.79
CA ASN A 283 18.15 9.22 8.71
C ASN A 283 18.10 10.15 7.50
N ILE A 284 17.43 11.28 7.67
CA ILE A 284 17.02 12.17 6.57
C ILE A 284 18.20 12.97 6.05
N TYR A 285 19.16 13.25 6.94
CA TYR A 285 20.37 14.00 6.61
C TYR A 285 21.55 13.10 6.21
N ARG A 286 21.38 11.77 6.24
CA ARG A 286 22.44 10.78 6.02
C ARG A 286 23.67 11.07 6.89
N ASP A 287 23.44 11.51 8.12
CA ASP A 287 24.50 11.67 9.10
C ASP A 287 24.55 10.44 10.01
N ILE A 288 25.21 10.54 11.16
CA ILE A 288 25.31 9.39 12.07
C ILE A 288 24.02 9.20 12.88
N ASN A 289 23.23 10.25 13.07
CA ASN A 289 22.00 10.25 13.84
C ASN A 289 20.81 10.07 12.91
N SER A 290 19.74 9.51 13.48
CA SER A 290 18.42 9.48 12.84
C SER A 290 17.51 10.55 13.45
N GLU A 291 16.50 10.96 12.70
CA GLU A 291 15.49 11.91 13.14
C GLU A 291 14.15 11.21 13.34
N VAL A 292 13.38 11.73 14.30
CA VAL A 292 11.96 11.41 14.42
C VAL A 292 11.17 12.31 13.48
N VAL A 293 10.41 11.70 12.58
CA VAL A 293 9.49 12.40 11.68
C VAL A 293 8.08 12.19 12.19
N ALA A 294 7.44 13.25 12.67
CA ALA A 294 6.16 13.16 13.34
C ALA A 294 5.06 13.96 12.62
N GLY A 295 3.95 13.29 12.36
CA GLY A 295 2.71 13.90 11.89
C GLY A 295 1.94 14.50 13.06
N SER A 296 1.63 15.80 12.98
CA SER A 296 0.87 16.49 14.01
C SER A 296 0.05 17.63 13.41
N GLU A 297 -1.26 17.50 13.53
CA GLU A 297 -2.22 18.40 12.89
C GLU A 297 -1.92 18.50 11.40
N ASN A 298 -1.81 19.72 10.86
CA ASN A 298 -1.51 20.00 9.46
C ASN A 298 -0.01 20.18 9.18
N LYS A 299 0.85 19.50 9.94
CA LYS A 299 2.31 19.66 9.85
C LYS A 299 3.03 18.33 9.99
N ILE A 300 4.11 18.20 9.25
CA ILE A 300 5.18 17.23 9.51
C ILE A 300 6.28 17.97 10.27
N ARG A 301 6.79 17.38 11.35
CA ARG A 301 7.90 17.93 12.13
C ARG A 301 9.06 16.96 12.11
N PHE A 302 10.25 17.49 11.90
CA PHE A 302 11.52 16.76 12.01
C PHE A 302 12.14 17.08 13.35
N ILE A 303 12.42 16.06 14.14
CA ILE A 303 12.85 16.20 15.53
C ILE A 303 14.14 15.41 15.68
N SER A 304 15.22 16.07 16.07
CA SER A 304 16.52 15.43 16.33
C SER A 304 16.44 14.48 17.53
N ASN A 305 17.45 13.62 17.67
CA ASN A 305 17.65 12.77 18.84
C ASN A 305 17.70 13.53 20.19
N ASN A 306 18.07 14.82 20.18
CA ASN A 306 18.05 15.69 21.36
C ASN A 306 16.70 16.42 21.59
N GLY A 307 15.65 16.08 20.82
CA GLY A 307 14.29 16.61 20.96
C GLY A 307 14.05 18.00 20.36
N GLN A 308 15.04 18.59 19.69
CA GLN A 308 14.87 19.87 19.01
C GLN A 308 14.09 19.68 17.71
N ILE A 309 13.08 20.53 17.47
CA ILE A 309 12.45 20.63 16.15
C ILE A 309 13.46 21.27 15.19
N ILE A 310 13.94 20.48 14.23
CA ILE A 310 14.88 20.92 13.20
C ILE A 310 14.12 21.70 12.11
N ASP A 311 13.00 21.15 11.64
CA ASP A 311 12.21 21.74 10.57
C ASP A 311 10.72 21.35 10.69
N THR A 312 9.85 22.08 9.99
CA THR A 312 8.40 21.89 9.99
C THR A 312 7.80 22.18 8.62
N ILE A 313 7.21 21.16 8.01
CA ILE A 313 6.54 21.27 6.72
C ILE A 313 5.02 21.39 6.94
N PRO A 314 4.37 22.45 6.42
CA PRO A 314 2.91 22.54 6.41
C PRO A 314 2.31 21.62 5.33
N ILE A 315 1.25 20.88 5.68
CA ILE A 315 0.50 19.99 4.80
C ILE A 315 -0.96 20.42 4.72
N SER A 316 -1.61 20.13 3.59
CA SER A 316 -3.04 20.38 3.41
C SER A 316 -3.88 19.26 4.04
N GLY A 317 -4.22 19.42 5.31
CA GLY A 317 -5.05 18.46 6.05
C GLY A 317 -4.31 17.83 7.23
N GLU A 318 -5.03 17.07 8.05
CA GLU A 318 -4.44 16.42 9.22
C GLU A 318 -3.63 15.18 8.82
N VAL A 319 -2.39 15.07 9.30
CA VAL A 319 -1.48 13.96 9.04
C VAL A 319 -1.74 12.85 10.06
N TRP A 320 -2.35 11.74 9.63
CA TRP A 320 -2.72 10.63 10.51
C TRP A 320 -1.65 9.55 10.58
N HIS A 321 -1.05 9.21 9.43
CA HIS A 321 0.00 8.22 9.29
C HIS A 321 1.16 8.82 8.51
N ILE A 322 2.39 8.50 8.91
CA ILE A 322 3.61 8.87 8.19
C ILE A 322 4.52 7.66 8.08
N PHE A 323 5.03 7.41 6.87
CA PHE A 323 5.99 6.35 6.59
C PHE A 323 7.16 6.89 5.76
N PRO A 324 8.40 6.65 6.18
CA PRO A 324 9.57 6.92 5.37
C PRO A 324 9.65 5.86 4.28
N LEU A 325 9.85 6.32 3.04
CA LEU A 325 9.98 5.45 1.87
C LEU A 325 10.73 6.19 0.76
N ASP A 326 11.78 5.57 0.24
CA ASP A 326 12.50 6.01 -0.96
C ASP A 326 11.63 5.79 -2.22
N VAL A 327 10.73 6.74 -2.49
CA VAL A 327 9.76 6.64 -3.60
C VAL A 327 10.38 6.91 -4.97
N ASN A 328 11.50 7.63 -4.99
CA ASN A 328 12.18 8.02 -6.22
C ASN A 328 13.43 7.17 -6.54
N SER A 329 13.80 6.25 -5.64
CA SER A 329 14.96 5.36 -5.73
C SER A 329 16.31 6.09 -5.79
N ASP A 330 16.41 7.26 -5.14
CA ASP A 330 17.67 8.01 -5.00
C ASP A 330 18.45 7.65 -3.71
N GLY A 331 17.90 6.73 -2.92
CA GLY A 331 18.42 6.26 -1.64
C GLY A 331 18.11 7.16 -0.46
N ASN A 332 17.35 8.25 -0.63
CA ASN A 332 16.83 9.06 0.47
C ASN A 332 15.37 8.68 0.70
N ASP A 333 14.97 8.62 1.97
CA ASP A 333 13.56 8.49 2.27
C ASP A 333 12.82 9.81 1.99
N GLU A 334 11.73 9.69 1.26
CA GLU A 334 10.64 10.65 1.28
C GLU A 334 9.56 10.22 2.27
N PHE A 335 8.47 10.98 2.34
CA PHE A 335 7.40 10.70 3.30
C PHE A 335 6.10 10.43 2.57
N VAL A 336 5.60 9.21 2.75
CA VAL A 336 4.25 8.82 2.38
C VAL A 336 3.34 9.12 3.57
N ILE A 337 2.41 10.05 3.38
CA ILE A 337 1.50 10.50 4.43
C ILE A 337 0.04 10.35 4.01
N THR A 338 -0.80 9.99 4.97
CA THR A 338 -2.25 10.14 4.82
C THR A 338 -2.65 11.55 5.21
N PHE A 339 -3.61 12.11 4.47
CA PHE A 339 -4.22 13.39 4.82
C PHE A 339 -5.73 13.29 4.82
N ARG A 340 -6.35 13.96 5.79
CA ARG A 340 -7.81 14.16 5.85
C ARG A 340 -8.13 15.63 5.72
N GLY A 341 -8.81 16.00 4.63
CA GLY A 341 -9.25 17.36 4.38
C GLY A 341 -10.37 17.76 5.33
N THR A 342 -10.07 18.66 6.27
CA THR A 342 -11.04 19.12 7.29
C THR A 342 -12.20 19.94 6.72
N SER A 343 -12.06 20.48 5.51
CA SER A 343 -13.06 21.35 4.86
C SER A 343 -13.57 20.85 3.51
N SER A 344 -12.95 19.82 2.93
CA SER A 344 -13.19 19.40 1.55
C SER A 344 -13.79 17.99 1.42
N ASP A 345 -13.93 17.24 2.51
CA ASP A 345 -14.30 15.81 2.52
C ASP A 345 -13.43 14.95 1.57
N ILE A 346 -12.23 15.43 1.24
CA ILE A 346 -11.24 14.72 0.44
C ILE A 346 -10.22 14.15 1.40
N SER A 347 -10.10 12.82 1.40
CA SER A 347 -9.01 12.10 2.05
C SER A 347 -8.15 11.43 0.99
N GLY A 348 -6.88 11.23 1.31
CA GLY A 348 -5.96 10.61 0.36
C GLY A 348 -4.60 10.32 0.95
N LEU A 349 -3.72 9.87 0.07
CA LEU A 349 -2.32 9.62 0.32
C LEU A 349 -1.50 10.60 -0.51
N MET A 350 -0.40 11.10 0.01
CA MET A 350 0.57 11.84 -0.79
C MET A 350 1.99 11.43 -0.43
N ALA A 351 2.88 11.47 -1.41
CA ALA A 351 4.32 11.45 -1.18
C ALA A 351 4.85 12.87 -1.24
N VAL A 352 5.62 13.26 -0.24
CA VAL A 352 6.29 14.56 -0.17
C VAL A 352 7.78 14.37 0.03
N ASP A 353 8.58 15.20 -0.64
CA ASP A 353 10.00 15.27 -0.38
C ASP A 353 10.29 15.96 0.97
N ARG A 354 11.56 15.96 1.38
CA ARG A 354 12.01 16.63 2.61
C ARG A 354 11.81 18.16 2.64
N ASN A 355 11.52 18.79 1.50
CA ASN A 355 11.23 20.22 1.42
C ASN A 355 9.71 20.49 1.44
N GLY A 356 8.89 19.44 1.53
CA GLY A 356 7.43 19.53 1.46
C GLY A 356 6.87 19.63 0.05
N ALA A 357 7.69 19.43 -0.99
CA ALA A 357 7.19 19.37 -2.35
C ALA A 357 6.48 18.04 -2.58
N THR A 358 5.21 18.11 -2.97
CA THR A 358 4.42 16.93 -3.35
C THR A 358 5.01 16.29 -4.61
N LEU A 359 5.44 15.04 -4.50
CA LEU A 359 5.90 14.23 -5.62
C LEU A 359 4.71 13.64 -6.39
N TRP A 360 3.77 13.06 -5.65
CA TRP A 360 2.51 12.55 -6.20
C TRP A 360 1.42 12.54 -5.12
N GLU A 361 0.16 12.46 -5.56
CA GLU A 361 -1.01 12.44 -4.69
C GLU A 361 -2.04 11.45 -5.23
N TYR A 362 -2.56 10.61 -4.34
CA TYR A 362 -3.68 9.70 -4.59
C TYR A 362 -4.90 10.14 -3.79
N ARG A 363 -5.93 10.63 -4.47
CA ARG A 363 -7.18 11.10 -3.85
C ARG A 363 -8.26 10.04 -3.92
N LEU A 364 -8.95 9.83 -2.80
CA LEU A 364 -10.17 9.04 -2.77
C LEU A 364 -11.36 9.85 -3.30
N SER A 365 -12.45 9.15 -3.61
CA SER A 365 -13.73 9.78 -3.91
C SER A 365 -14.23 10.61 -2.72
N THR A 366 -14.90 11.73 -3.00
CA THR A 366 -15.51 12.58 -1.97
C THR A 366 -16.40 11.76 -1.03
N GLY A 367 -16.24 11.97 0.28
CA GLY A 367 -16.97 11.23 1.32
C GLY A 367 -16.38 9.86 1.67
N SER A 368 -15.34 9.40 0.96
CA SER A 368 -14.52 8.26 1.40
C SER A 368 -13.46 8.74 2.39
N GLU A 369 -13.39 8.05 3.53
CA GLU A 369 -12.44 8.35 4.59
C GLU A 369 -11.41 7.23 4.70
N ILE A 370 -10.17 7.62 4.91
CA ILE A 370 -9.09 6.69 5.22
C ILE A 370 -9.29 6.19 6.64
N THR A 371 -9.15 4.88 6.82
CA THR A 371 -9.24 4.24 8.13
C THR A 371 -7.87 3.82 8.64
N ASP A 372 -7.01 3.32 7.75
CA ASP A 372 -5.65 2.93 8.10
C ASP A 372 -4.73 2.89 6.87
N LEU A 373 -3.43 2.77 7.13
CA LEU A 373 -2.37 2.66 6.13
C LEU A 373 -1.29 1.70 6.63
N ASP A 374 -0.86 0.79 5.77
CA ASP A 374 0.30 -0.05 6.01
C ASP A 374 1.18 -0.20 4.75
N VAL A 375 2.46 -0.56 4.93
CA VAL A 375 3.44 -0.64 3.86
C VAL A 375 4.15 -1.99 3.88
N GLU A 376 4.02 -2.73 2.76
CA GLU A 376 4.82 -3.92 2.50
C GLU A 376 6.17 -3.48 1.92
N TYR A 377 7.20 -3.42 2.75
CA TYR A 377 8.56 -3.10 2.31
C TYR A 377 9.19 -4.29 1.56
N LYS A 378 9.69 -4.05 0.35
CA LYS A 378 10.45 -5.03 -0.46
C LYS A 378 11.78 -4.43 -0.91
N ASN A 379 12.73 -5.29 -1.27
CA ASN A 379 14.01 -4.89 -1.87
C ASN A 379 14.08 -5.39 -3.33
N PRO A 380 14.22 -4.49 -4.33
CA PRO A 380 14.39 -3.04 -4.21
C PRO A 380 13.13 -2.31 -3.72
N SER A 381 13.30 -1.11 -3.15
CA SER A 381 12.20 -0.31 -2.56
C SER A 381 11.05 -0.06 -3.55
N SER A 382 11.34 0.00 -4.84
CA SER A 382 10.39 0.08 -5.97
C SER A 382 9.41 -1.10 -6.08
N MET A 383 9.69 -2.21 -5.41
CA MET A 383 8.79 -3.36 -5.26
C MET A 383 7.82 -3.23 -4.08
N SER A 384 8.04 -2.25 -3.20
CA SER A 384 7.18 -2.03 -2.04
C SER A 384 5.77 -1.64 -2.47
N LYS A 385 4.80 -1.99 -1.63
CA LYS A 385 3.38 -1.73 -1.89
C LYS A 385 2.78 -1.01 -0.69
N ILE A 386 1.94 -0.03 -1.00
CA ILE A 386 1.26 0.77 0.00
C ILE A 386 -0.20 0.31 0.04
N PHE A 387 -0.64 -0.16 1.20
CA PHE A 387 -2.00 -0.64 1.44
C PHE A 387 -2.78 0.44 2.17
N LEU A 388 -3.69 1.09 1.47
CA LEU A 388 -4.55 2.15 1.99
C LEU A 388 -5.97 1.63 2.16
N THR A 389 -6.54 1.70 3.35
CA THR A 389 -7.92 1.27 3.57
C THR A 389 -8.91 2.41 3.77
N THR A 390 -10.12 2.15 3.30
CA THR A 390 -11.34 2.87 3.66
C THR A 390 -12.24 1.95 4.47
N LYS A 391 -13.42 2.42 4.89
CA LYS A 391 -14.39 1.60 5.63
C LYS A 391 -14.79 0.28 4.93
N GLU A 392 -14.69 0.20 3.60
CA GLU A 392 -15.18 -0.94 2.82
C GLU A 392 -14.09 -1.62 1.97
N LYS A 393 -13.02 -0.90 1.62
CA LYS A 393 -12.08 -1.31 0.57
C LYS A 393 -10.64 -1.16 0.98
N VAL A 394 -9.81 -2.00 0.38
CA VAL A 394 -8.36 -1.80 0.29
C VAL A 394 -7.98 -1.29 -1.11
N HIS A 395 -7.08 -0.32 -1.12
CA HIS A 395 -6.42 0.23 -2.29
C HIS A 395 -4.93 -0.08 -2.17
N VAL A 396 -4.38 -0.80 -3.14
CA VAL A 396 -2.96 -1.13 -3.18
C VAL A 396 -2.30 -0.30 -4.26
N ILE A 397 -1.30 0.47 -3.84
CA ILE A 397 -0.65 1.51 -4.61
C ILE A 397 0.85 1.18 -4.67
N ASP A 398 1.50 1.39 -5.81
CA ASP A 398 2.96 1.31 -5.87
C ASP A 398 3.63 2.56 -5.28
N VAL A 399 4.95 2.51 -5.13
CA VAL A 399 5.73 3.63 -4.57
C VAL A 399 5.66 4.91 -5.41
N TRP A 400 5.23 4.83 -6.67
CA TRP A 400 5.09 5.98 -7.58
C TRP A 400 3.67 6.57 -7.58
N GLY A 401 2.79 6.07 -6.71
CA GLY A 401 1.42 6.58 -6.57
C GLY A 401 0.40 5.99 -7.54
N ASN A 402 0.76 4.96 -8.32
CA ASN A 402 -0.18 4.30 -9.22
C ASN A 402 -1.00 3.25 -8.48
N LEU A 403 -2.32 3.29 -8.65
CA LEU A 403 -3.20 2.24 -8.16
C LEU A 403 -2.91 0.93 -8.91
N LEU A 404 -2.38 -0.06 -8.20
CA LEU A 404 -2.18 -1.41 -8.73
C LEU A 404 -3.51 -2.13 -8.79
N TRP A 405 -4.27 -2.09 -7.69
CA TRP A 405 -5.59 -2.67 -7.60
C TRP A 405 -6.36 -2.17 -6.38
N SER A 406 -7.67 -2.38 -6.40
CA SER A 406 -8.51 -2.28 -5.22
C SER A 406 -9.47 -3.48 -5.15
N SER A 407 -9.93 -3.78 -3.94
CA SER A 407 -10.90 -4.84 -3.66
C SER A 407 -11.76 -4.50 -2.45
N ASP A 408 -12.98 -5.03 -2.42
CA ASP A 408 -13.87 -4.98 -1.27
C ASP A 408 -13.48 -6.09 -0.29
N PHE A 409 -13.55 -5.82 1.02
CA PHE A 409 -13.48 -6.90 2.00
C PHE A 409 -14.83 -7.61 2.12
N VAL A 410 -14.82 -8.94 1.99
CA VAL A 410 -16.02 -9.78 2.00
C VAL A 410 -15.91 -10.93 3.01
N ASP A 411 -17.01 -11.22 3.69
CA ASP A 411 -17.22 -12.36 4.59
C ASP A 411 -18.42 -13.17 4.06
N GLY A 412 -18.12 -14.15 3.19
CA GLY A 412 -19.13 -14.78 2.35
C GLY A 412 -19.77 -13.76 1.40
N ASP A 413 -21.10 -13.66 1.42
CA ASP A 413 -21.84 -12.70 0.58
C ASP A 413 -21.91 -11.28 1.19
N LYS A 414 -21.40 -11.09 2.42
CA LYS A 414 -21.50 -9.82 3.15
C LYS A 414 -20.23 -9.00 2.96
N LYS A 415 -20.37 -7.76 2.48
CA LYS A 415 -19.28 -6.77 2.50
C LYS A 415 -19.05 -6.24 3.91
N LEU A 416 -17.78 -6.02 4.27
CA LEU A 416 -17.45 -5.27 5.48
C LEU A 416 -17.72 -3.77 5.25
N ASP A 417 -18.18 -3.09 6.28
CA ASP A 417 -18.63 -1.69 6.24
C ASP A 417 -17.98 -0.78 7.31
N SER A 418 -17.11 -1.35 8.15
CA SER A 418 -16.37 -0.61 9.18
C SER A 418 -15.00 -1.24 9.39
N VAL A 419 -14.14 -1.19 8.38
CA VAL A 419 -12.72 -1.56 8.53
C VAL A 419 -12.03 -0.48 9.35
N ASP A 420 -11.48 -0.88 10.50
CA ASP A 420 -10.89 0.02 11.48
C ASP A 420 -9.35 0.06 11.37
N ARG A 421 -8.72 -1.10 11.14
CA ARG A 421 -7.26 -1.22 10.99
C ARG A 421 -6.86 -2.34 10.04
N ILE A 422 -5.64 -2.24 9.50
CA ILE A 422 -4.98 -3.33 8.79
C ILE A 422 -3.54 -3.55 9.23
N HIS A 423 -3.03 -4.73 8.96
CA HIS A 423 -1.61 -5.06 9.01
C HIS A 423 -1.27 -6.08 7.92
N VAL A 424 -0.17 -5.89 7.21
CA VAL A 424 0.24 -6.66 6.04
C VAL A 424 1.52 -7.41 6.36
N THR A 425 1.50 -8.73 6.21
CA THR A 425 2.65 -9.57 6.56
C THR A 425 2.62 -10.91 5.84
N ASP A 426 3.78 -11.45 5.50
CA ASP A 426 3.92 -12.83 5.04
C ASP A 426 3.87 -13.78 6.25
N MET A 427 2.67 -14.25 6.59
CA MET A 427 2.46 -15.18 7.71
C MET A 427 2.90 -16.59 7.35
N GLY A 428 2.81 -16.95 6.07
CA GLY A 428 3.12 -18.29 5.56
C GLY A 428 4.61 -18.55 5.33
N GLY A 429 5.42 -17.50 5.20
CA GLY A 429 6.79 -17.57 4.70
C GLY A 429 6.84 -17.96 3.22
N ASP A 430 5.78 -17.72 2.46
CA ASP A 430 5.68 -18.07 1.03
C ASP A 430 6.05 -16.89 0.10
N GLY A 431 6.48 -15.77 0.69
CA GLY A 431 6.84 -14.54 0.00
C GLY A 431 5.64 -13.71 -0.48
N ILE A 432 4.42 -14.09 -0.07
CA ILE A 432 3.19 -13.37 -0.39
C ILE A 432 2.57 -12.91 0.91
N SER A 433 2.38 -11.61 1.03
CA SER A 433 1.77 -11.05 2.22
C SER A 433 0.27 -11.37 2.29
N GLU A 434 -0.18 -11.75 3.47
CA GLU A 434 -1.58 -11.71 3.90
C GLU A 434 -1.95 -10.31 4.42
N ILE A 435 -3.25 -10.03 4.49
CA ILE A 435 -3.81 -8.80 5.06
C ILE A 435 -4.64 -9.18 6.28
N ALA A 436 -4.14 -8.84 7.47
CA ALA A 436 -4.93 -8.86 8.69
C ALA A 436 -5.80 -7.59 8.74
N VAL A 437 -7.08 -7.75 9.03
CA VAL A 437 -8.07 -6.67 9.02
C VAL A 437 -8.87 -6.70 10.30
N ILE A 438 -8.96 -5.58 11.00
CA ILE A 438 -9.90 -5.41 12.12
C ILE A 438 -11.12 -4.69 11.58
N SER A 439 -12.30 -5.30 11.76
CA SER A 439 -13.58 -4.66 11.46
C SER A 439 -14.64 -5.06 12.48
N ASN A 440 -15.30 -4.09 13.10
CA ASN A 440 -16.38 -4.33 14.08
C ASN A 440 -15.94 -5.29 15.21
N ASN A 441 -14.71 -5.13 15.72
CA ASN A 441 -14.08 -5.99 16.73
C ASN A 441 -13.79 -7.44 16.29
N ILE A 442 -13.92 -7.75 15.01
CA ILE A 442 -13.56 -9.05 14.44
C ILE A 442 -12.25 -8.88 13.70
N LEU A 443 -11.30 -9.77 13.97
CA LEU A 443 -10.06 -9.93 13.23
C LEU A 443 -10.30 -10.88 12.07
N TYR A 444 -9.96 -10.46 10.85
CA TYR A 444 -10.01 -11.26 9.64
C TYR A 444 -8.59 -11.42 9.09
N LEU A 445 -8.26 -12.58 8.54
CA LEU A 445 -7.04 -12.76 7.74
C LEU A 445 -7.43 -13.06 6.30
N TYR A 446 -7.04 -12.17 5.39
CA TYR A 446 -7.23 -12.34 3.96
C TYR A 446 -5.92 -12.76 3.29
N LYS A 447 -5.98 -13.82 2.49
CA LYS A 447 -4.90 -14.19 1.59
C LYS A 447 -5.01 -13.41 0.29
N ILE A 448 -3.90 -12.88 -0.21
CA ILE A 448 -3.84 -12.24 -1.52
C ILE A 448 -3.60 -13.33 -2.58
N SER A 449 -4.34 -13.27 -3.69
CA SER A 449 -4.19 -14.23 -4.78
C SER A 449 -2.77 -14.21 -5.34
N GLU A 450 -2.08 -15.36 -5.21
CA GLU A 450 -0.71 -15.57 -5.68
C GLU A 450 -0.58 -15.38 -7.20
N SER A 451 -1.55 -15.89 -7.96
CA SER A 451 -1.54 -15.75 -9.42
C SER A 451 -1.64 -14.28 -9.87
N PHE A 452 -2.27 -13.44 -9.06
CA PHE A 452 -2.48 -12.03 -9.37
C PHE A 452 -1.26 -11.19 -8.95
N THR A 453 -0.84 -11.26 -7.68
CA THR A 453 0.30 -10.46 -7.20
C THR A 453 1.64 -11.02 -7.66
N GLY A 454 1.79 -12.34 -7.73
CA GLY A 454 3.00 -13.00 -8.20
C GLY A 454 3.31 -12.60 -9.64
N LYS A 455 2.31 -12.51 -10.52
CA LYS A 455 2.53 -12.05 -11.90
C LYS A 455 3.05 -10.62 -11.94
N GLN A 456 2.43 -9.71 -11.17
CA GLN A 456 2.86 -8.32 -11.12
C GLN A 456 4.30 -8.18 -10.59
N ASP A 457 4.65 -8.90 -9.54
CA ASP A 457 6.00 -8.88 -8.98
C ASP A 457 7.01 -9.47 -9.98
N ALA A 458 6.66 -10.56 -10.67
CA ALA A 458 7.49 -11.18 -11.69
C ALA A 458 7.73 -10.26 -12.89
N ASP A 459 6.67 -9.59 -13.37
CA ASP A 459 6.75 -8.62 -14.49
C ASP A 459 7.70 -7.45 -14.13
N LYS A 460 7.62 -6.92 -12.90
CA LYS A 460 8.53 -5.87 -12.42
C LYS A 460 9.97 -6.35 -12.32
N TYR A 461 10.22 -7.54 -11.76
CA TYR A 461 11.58 -8.09 -11.72
C TYR A 461 12.15 -8.32 -13.12
N TYR A 462 11.31 -8.78 -14.06
CA TYR A 462 11.72 -8.93 -15.46
C TYR A 462 12.09 -7.57 -16.08
N GLU A 463 11.33 -6.51 -15.80
CA GLU A 463 11.66 -5.14 -16.23
C GLU A 463 13.00 -4.66 -15.64
N PHE A 464 13.26 -4.90 -14.35
CA PHE A 464 14.56 -4.57 -13.75
C PHE A 464 15.71 -5.37 -14.38
N ALA A 465 15.48 -6.63 -14.74
CA ALA A 465 16.46 -7.43 -15.46
C ALA A 465 16.76 -6.85 -16.85
N GLU A 466 15.72 -6.46 -17.61
CA GLU A 466 15.91 -5.82 -18.92
C GLU A 466 16.64 -4.48 -18.80
N ASN A 467 16.27 -3.64 -17.85
CA ASN A 467 16.91 -2.35 -17.63
C ASN A 467 18.39 -2.52 -17.25
N SER A 468 18.70 -3.38 -16.29
CA SER A 468 20.09 -3.67 -15.87
C SER A 468 20.92 -4.23 -17.03
N PHE A 469 20.34 -5.13 -17.83
CA PHE A 469 20.97 -5.65 -19.03
C PHE A 469 21.29 -4.55 -20.05
N THR A 470 20.36 -3.60 -20.27
CA THR A 470 20.61 -2.47 -21.19
C THR A 470 21.65 -1.49 -20.67
N MET A 471 21.82 -1.39 -19.34
CA MET A 471 22.87 -0.59 -18.71
C MET A 471 24.24 -1.29 -18.69
N GLY A 472 24.28 -2.59 -19.04
CA GLY A 472 25.49 -3.41 -19.05
C GLY A 472 25.84 -4.04 -17.69
N ASP A 473 24.95 -3.94 -16.70
CA ASP A 473 25.10 -4.63 -15.42
C ASP A 473 24.54 -6.05 -15.52
N ILE A 474 25.42 -6.97 -15.94
CA ILE A 474 25.06 -8.36 -16.26
C ILE A 474 24.72 -9.16 -15.00
N ASP A 475 25.45 -8.96 -13.91
CA ASP A 475 25.24 -9.70 -12.67
C ASP A 475 23.89 -9.36 -12.05
N GLU A 476 23.56 -8.07 -11.99
CA GLU A 476 22.29 -7.62 -11.45
C GLU A 476 21.11 -8.03 -12.35
N ALA A 477 21.29 -7.97 -13.68
CA ALA A 477 20.30 -8.47 -14.63
C ALA A 477 19.98 -9.96 -14.40
N LYS A 478 21.00 -10.80 -14.18
CA LYS A 478 20.80 -12.23 -13.88
C LYS A 478 20.08 -12.46 -12.56
N ASN A 479 20.43 -11.70 -11.54
CA ASN A 479 19.81 -11.78 -10.22
C ASN A 479 18.30 -11.51 -10.32
N TYR A 480 17.92 -10.38 -10.93
CA TYR A 480 16.51 -10.04 -11.16
C TYR A 480 15.78 -11.05 -12.05
N LEU A 481 16.43 -11.52 -13.11
CA LEU A 481 15.83 -12.48 -14.03
C LEU A 481 15.55 -13.83 -13.36
N THR A 482 16.43 -14.24 -12.44
CA THR A 482 16.25 -15.45 -11.64
C THR A 482 15.03 -15.32 -10.73
N LYS A 483 14.89 -14.20 -10.01
CA LYS A 483 13.71 -13.90 -9.18
C LYS A 483 12.42 -13.90 -10.00
N ALA A 484 12.39 -13.22 -11.14
CA ALA A 484 11.23 -13.19 -12.04
C ALA A 484 10.83 -14.60 -12.49
N ARG A 485 11.82 -15.40 -12.92
CA ARG A 485 11.62 -16.77 -13.38
C ARG A 485 11.09 -17.69 -12.28
N GLU A 486 11.59 -17.60 -11.06
CA GLU A 486 11.09 -18.37 -9.91
C GLU A 486 9.61 -18.10 -9.65
N ILE A 487 9.21 -16.82 -9.68
CA ILE A 487 7.82 -16.44 -9.48
C ILE A 487 6.94 -16.91 -10.65
N TYR A 488 7.36 -16.70 -11.91
CA TYR A 488 6.62 -17.21 -13.06
C TYR A 488 6.45 -18.74 -13.04
N LEU A 489 7.47 -19.47 -12.56
CA LEU A 489 7.40 -20.92 -12.39
C LEU A 489 6.34 -21.30 -11.37
N ARG A 490 6.34 -20.62 -10.22
CA ARG A 490 5.41 -20.86 -9.11
C ARG A 490 3.95 -20.62 -9.52
N ILE A 491 3.68 -19.55 -10.26
CA ILE A 491 2.33 -19.24 -10.78
C ILE A 491 1.99 -19.97 -12.08
N ASN A 492 2.90 -20.83 -12.58
CA ASN A 492 2.76 -21.58 -13.83
C ASN A 492 2.52 -20.69 -15.09
N ASP A 493 3.14 -19.51 -15.14
CA ASP A 493 3.10 -18.61 -16.30
C ASP A 493 4.19 -19.00 -17.32
N GLN A 494 3.79 -19.85 -18.27
CA GLN A 494 4.68 -20.37 -19.31
C GLN A 494 5.18 -19.28 -20.28
N GLU A 495 4.43 -18.19 -20.46
CA GLU A 495 4.85 -17.08 -21.32
C GLU A 495 5.96 -16.28 -20.65
N GLY A 496 5.78 -15.92 -19.37
CA GLY A 496 6.80 -15.25 -18.55
C GLY A 496 8.10 -16.07 -18.46
N LEU A 497 7.99 -17.39 -18.24
CA LEU A 497 9.13 -18.30 -18.26
C LEU A 497 9.88 -18.30 -19.60
N SER A 498 9.14 -18.32 -20.71
CA SER A 498 9.74 -18.29 -22.04
C SER A 498 10.50 -16.97 -22.27
N ASN A 499 9.94 -15.84 -21.84
CA ASN A 499 10.61 -14.54 -21.94
C ASN A 499 11.88 -14.50 -21.09
N CYS A 500 11.82 -15.02 -19.87
CA CYS A 500 13.00 -15.12 -19.01
C CYS A 500 14.12 -15.94 -19.64
N ASN A 501 13.80 -17.10 -20.22
CA ASN A 501 14.79 -17.94 -20.88
C ASN A 501 15.43 -17.25 -22.09
N LEU A 502 14.64 -16.51 -22.88
CA LEU A 502 15.14 -15.76 -24.03
C LEU A 502 16.08 -14.61 -23.62
N LEU A 503 15.78 -13.93 -22.52
CA LEU A 503 16.66 -12.88 -22.00
C LEU A 503 17.93 -13.48 -21.39
N MET A 504 17.83 -14.62 -20.69
CA MET A 504 18.98 -15.32 -20.12
C MET A 504 19.94 -15.78 -21.23
N GLU A 505 19.42 -16.35 -22.32
CA GLU A 505 20.23 -16.74 -23.49
C GLU A 505 20.99 -15.55 -24.10
N LYS A 506 20.36 -14.36 -24.16
CA LYS A 506 21.04 -13.15 -24.62
C LYS A 506 22.15 -12.71 -23.68
N ILE A 507 21.92 -12.79 -22.37
CA ILE A 507 22.90 -12.44 -21.34
C ILE A 507 24.12 -13.37 -21.43
N GLU A 508 23.89 -14.68 -21.46
CA GLU A 508 24.94 -15.69 -21.58
C GLU A 508 25.74 -15.51 -22.88
N GLY A 509 25.08 -15.14 -23.98
CA GLY A 509 25.74 -14.84 -25.24
C GLY A 509 26.71 -13.65 -25.20
N ILE A 510 26.48 -12.64 -24.34
CA ILE A 510 27.43 -11.54 -24.13
C ILE A 510 28.65 -12.01 -23.33
N GLU A 511 28.42 -12.75 -22.24
CA GLU A 511 29.53 -13.28 -21.44
C GLU A 511 30.43 -14.21 -22.24
N ASP A 512 29.84 -15.03 -23.11
CA ASP A 512 30.60 -15.91 -23.99
C ASP A 512 31.42 -15.10 -25.02
N ALA A 513 30.90 -13.96 -25.48
CA ALA A 513 31.65 -13.04 -26.34
C ALA A 513 32.82 -12.37 -25.60
N ASP A 514 32.64 -11.97 -24.34
CA ASP A 514 33.71 -11.38 -23.53
C ASP A 514 34.80 -12.40 -23.18
N LYS A 515 34.40 -13.60 -22.74
CA LYS A 515 35.31 -14.74 -22.55
C LYS A 515 36.05 -15.07 -23.84
N LYS A 516 35.38 -15.04 -24.99
CA LYS A 516 36.02 -15.24 -26.29
C LYS A 516 37.05 -14.16 -26.60
N ALA A 517 36.77 -12.89 -26.31
CA ALA A 517 37.72 -11.80 -26.51
C ALA A 517 38.96 -11.96 -25.60
N ASP A 518 38.79 -12.41 -24.37
CA ASP A 518 39.91 -12.74 -23.47
C ASP A 518 40.73 -13.94 -23.98
N ALA A 519 40.05 -15.00 -24.45
CA ALA A 519 40.70 -16.13 -25.10
C ALA A 519 41.51 -15.70 -26.35
N ASP A 520 40.94 -14.82 -27.19
CA ASP A 520 41.61 -14.24 -28.35
C ASP A 520 42.84 -13.41 -27.93
N SER A 521 42.77 -12.69 -26.81
CA SER A 521 43.89 -11.92 -26.24
C SER A 521 45.03 -12.82 -25.75
N HIS A 522 44.71 -13.88 -25.00
CA HIS A 522 45.67 -14.91 -24.61
C HIS A 522 46.32 -15.58 -25.84
N TYR A 523 45.52 -15.90 -26.85
CA TYR A 523 46.01 -16.46 -28.11
C TYR A 523 46.96 -15.49 -28.84
N ALA A 524 46.64 -14.19 -28.89
CA ALA A 524 47.50 -13.17 -29.50
C ALA A 524 48.83 -12.97 -28.75
N ARG A 525 48.81 -13.02 -27.41
CA ARG A 525 50.02 -13.01 -26.57
C ARG A 525 50.90 -14.22 -26.87
N ALA A 526 50.30 -15.41 -27.00
CA ALA A 526 51.02 -16.60 -27.37
C ALA A 526 51.70 -16.50 -28.75
N LEU A 527 51.00 -15.95 -29.75
CA LEU A 527 51.58 -15.72 -31.07
C LEU A 527 52.78 -14.76 -31.02
N SER A 528 52.70 -13.74 -30.17
CA SER A 528 53.78 -12.77 -29.95
C SER A 528 54.99 -13.43 -29.29
N ALA A 529 54.79 -14.15 -28.18
CA ALA A 529 55.85 -14.88 -27.47
C ALA A 529 56.54 -15.92 -28.38
N PHE A 530 55.74 -16.64 -29.18
CA PHE A 530 56.26 -17.56 -30.19
C PHE A 530 57.16 -16.86 -31.22
N GLY A 531 56.76 -15.66 -31.67
CA GLY A 531 57.54 -14.83 -32.59
C GLY A 531 58.89 -14.39 -32.02
N TYR A 532 58.97 -14.18 -30.71
CA TYR A 532 60.22 -13.90 -29.99
C TYR A 532 61.06 -15.14 -29.66
N GLY A 533 60.54 -16.35 -29.93
CA GLY A 533 61.20 -17.61 -29.62
C GLY A 533 61.03 -18.06 -28.16
N ASP A 534 60.16 -17.40 -27.39
CA ASP A 534 59.80 -17.82 -26.04
C ASP A 534 58.66 -18.85 -26.10
N TYR A 535 59.06 -20.11 -26.29
CA TYR A 535 58.16 -21.22 -26.54
C TYR A 535 57.38 -21.68 -25.31
N GLU A 536 57.95 -21.56 -24.11
CA GLU A 536 57.30 -21.96 -22.86
C GLU A 536 56.16 -20.99 -22.52
N THR A 537 56.42 -19.68 -22.53
CA THR A 537 55.38 -18.66 -22.32
C THR A 537 54.29 -18.74 -23.39
N ALA A 538 54.66 -18.97 -24.66
CA ALA A 538 53.69 -19.15 -25.73
C ALA A 538 52.77 -20.37 -25.51
N ARG A 539 53.31 -21.46 -24.96
CA ARG A 539 52.51 -22.65 -24.65
C ARG A 539 51.54 -22.39 -23.50
N GLU A 540 52.02 -21.78 -22.42
CA GLU A 540 51.19 -21.45 -21.25
C GLU A 540 49.98 -20.58 -21.64
N GLU A 541 50.22 -19.52 -22.43
CA GLU A 541 49.15 -18.62 -22.89
C GLU A 541 48.15 -19.33 -23.84
N LEU A 542 48.60 -20.31 -24.64
CA LEU A 542 47.70 -21.13 -25.46
C LEU A 542 46.86 -22.10 -24.64
N GLU A 543 47.41 -22.65 -23.56
CA GLU A 543 46.65 -23.54 -22.67
C GLU A 543 45.53 -22.75 -21.97
N LYS A 544 45.82 -21.53 -21.51
CA LYS A 544 44.82 -20.59 -20.98
C LYS A 544 43.74 -20.26 -22.02
N ALA A 545 44.13 -19.81 -23.23
CA ALA A 545 43.17 -19.53 -24.30
C ALA A 545 42.29 -20.75 -24.65
N ARG A 546 42.90 -21.94 -24.73
CA ARG A 546 42.20 -23.19 -25.05
C ARG A 546 41.17 -23.56 -23.98
N GLU A 547 41.52 -23.41 -22.70
CA GLU A 547 40.61 -23.67 -21.59
C GLU A 547 39.39 -22.75 -21.67
N ILE A 548 39.60 -21.46 -21.94
CA ILE A 548 38.51 -20.50 -22.09
C ILE A 548 37.63 -20.85 -23.30
N TYR A 549 38.21 -21.12 -24.48
CA TYR A 549 37.42 -21.55 -25.65
C TYR A 549 36.65 -22.86 -25.41
N PHE A 550 37.23 -23.79 -24.64
CA PHE A 550 36.56 -25.02 -24.25
C PHE A 550 35.34 -24.74 -23.38
N ASN A 551 35.47 -23.85 -22.39
CA ASN A 551 34.39 -23.49 -21.47
C ASN A 551 33.20 -22.81 -22.18
N ILE A 552 33.46 -22.04 -23.24
CA ILE A 552 32.41 -21.41 -24.07
C ILE A 552 31.97 -22.25 -25.29
N GLY A 553 32.53 -23.45 -25.46
CA GLY A 553 32.19 -24.33 -26.59
C GLY A 553 32.68 -23.87 -27.98
N ASP A 554 33.67 -22.96 -28.08
CA ASP A 554 34.23 -22.49 -29.35
C ASP A 554 35.22 -23.52 -29.93
N SER A 555 34.65 -24.50 -30.65
CA SER A 555 35.42 -25.58 -31.28
C SER A 555 36.52 -25.10 -32.23
N ASP A 556 36.35 -23.96 -32.90
CA ASP A 556 37.36 -23.44 -33.84
C ASP A 556 38.54 -22.82 -33.08
N GLY A 557 38.28 -22.06 -32.01
CA GLY A 557 39.31 -21.54 -31.10
C GLY A 557 40.15 -22.66 -30.48
N ILE A 558 39.52 -23.75 -30.04
CA ILE A 558 40.22 -24.93 -29.49
C ILE A 558 41.14 -25.56 -30.54
N LEU A 559 40.67 -25.73 -31.78
CA LEU A 559 41.46 -26.31 -32.87
C LEU A 559 42.66 -25.43 -33.23
N ARG A 560 42.48 -24.11 -33.26
CA ARG A 560 43.57 -23.14 -33.46
C ARG A 560 44.64 -23.27 -32.38
N CYS A 561 44.23 -23.33 -31.10
CA CYS A 561 45.15 -23.52 -29.99
C CYS A 561 45.92 -24.84 -30.09
N ASN A 562 45.23 -25.96 -30.30
CA ASN A 562 45.86 -27.29 -30.41
C ASN A 562 46.86 -27.39 -31.58
N SER A 563 46.53 -26.78 -32.72
CA SER A 563 47.43 -26.70 -33.88
C SER A 563 48.71 -25.94 -33.54
N MET A 564 48.59 -24.82 -32.82
CA MET A 564 49.75 -24.01 -32.44
C MET A 564 50.60 -24.66 -31.34
N ILE A 565 49.98 -25.29 -30.34
CA ILE A 565 50.68 -26.07 -29.30
C ILE A 565 51.53 -27.18 -29.93
N SER A 566 50.97 -27.93 -30.89
CA SER A 566 51.70 -28.98 -31.62
C SER A 566 52.94 -28.44 -32.35
N ARG A 567 52.84 -27.23 -32.92
CA ARG A 567 53.99 -26.55 -33.55
C ARG A 567 55.05 -26.15 -32.52
N ILE A 568 54.65 -25.64 -31.36
CA ILE A 568 55.56 -25.29 -30.26
C ILE A 568 56.30 -26.53 -29.75
N ASP A 569 55.57 -27.62 -29.50
CA ASP A 569 56.15 -28.88 -29.03
C ASP A 569 57.20 -29.42 -30.01
N SER A 570 56.98 -29.26 -31.32
CA SER A 570 57.97 -29.64 -32.33
C SER A 570 59.25 -28.80 -32.25
N LYS A 571 59.14 -27.50 -31.92
CA LYS A 571 60.28 -26.59 -31.77
C LYS A 571 61.05 -26.85 -30.49
N LEU A 572 60.36 -27.05 -29.36
CA LEU A 572 60.98 -27.43 -28.10
C LEU A 572 61.76 -28.75 -28.23
N LYS A 573 61.19 -29.76 -28.90
CA LYS A 573 61.90 -31.02 -29.21
C LYS A 573 63.15 -30.82 -30.07
N THR A 574 63.16 -29.81 -30.95
CA THR A 574 64.33 -29.51 -31.81
C THR A 574 65.44 -28.80 -31.03
N THR A 575 65.08 -27.87 -30.14
CA THR A 575 66.01 -27.09 -29.29
C THR A 575 66.70 -27.95 -28.23
N SER A 576 66.05 -29.00 -27.72
CA SER A 576 66.62 -29.92 -26.71
C SER A 576 67.71 -30.87 -27.23
N THR A 577 68.07 -30.82 -28.52
CA THR A 577 69.10 -31.71 -29.10
C THR A 577 70.54 -31.20 -28.95
N THR A 578 70.76 -30.06 -28.27
CA THR A 578 72.11 -29.46 -28.08
C THR A 578 72.49 -29.19 -26.62
N SER A 579 72.03 -30.00 -25.67
CA SER A 579 72.59 -29.96 -24.29
C SER A 579 72.48 -31.30 -23.58
N ILE A 580 73.60 -32.03 -23.69
CA ILE A 580 74.21 -33.02 -22.79
C ILE A 580 73.32 -33.64 -21.69
N SER A 581 73.21 -34.96 -21.83
CA SER A 581 73.02 -36.03 -20.84
C SER A 581 73.35 -35.71 -19.38
N THR A 582 72.44 -35.99 -18.45
CA THR A 582 72.78 -36.87 -17.31
C THR A 582 71.54 -37.54 -16.72
N SER A 583 71.71 -38.82 -16.41
CA SER A 583 70.77 -39.79 -15.87
C SER A 583 70.23 -39.47 -14.47
N LEU A 584 69.05 -39.98 -14.13
CA LEU A 584 68.89 -40.91 -13.00
C LEU A 584 67.46 -41.50 -12.87
N THR A 585 67.46 -42.83 -12.79
CA THR A 585 66.61 -43.77 -12.02
C THR A 585 65.07 -43.75 -12.02
N ILE A 586 64.59 -44.96 -12.32
CA ILE A 586 63.24 -45.52 -12.26
C ILE A 586 62.80 -45.73 -10.79
N SER A 587 61.53 -45.44 -10.50
CA SER A 587 60.73 -46.21 -9.54
C SER A 587 59.27 -46.29 -10.01
N THR A 588 58.79 -47.53 -10.10
CA THR A 588 57.39 -48.01 -10.22
C THR A 588 56.53 -47.50 -9.06
N ILE A 589 55.18 -47.43 -9.08
CA ILE A 589 54.15 -48.51 -9.13
C ILE A 589 52.75 -47.93 -9.57
N PRO A 590 51.58 -48.63 -9.53
CA PRO A 590 50.67 -48.79 -10.68
C PRO A 590 49.30 -48.08 -10.53
N ILE A 591 48.63 -47.75 -11.64
CA ILE A 591 47.20 -47.37 -11.61
C ILE A 591 46.40 -48.14 -12.67
N THR A 592 45.24 -48.56 -12.19
CA THR A 592 44.15 -49.41 -12.66
C THR A 592 43.63 -49.16 -14.08
N THR A 593 43.31 -50.29 -14.73
CA THR A 593 42.51 -50.41 -15.96
C THR A 593 41.03 -50.14 -15.69
N THR A 594 40.44 -49.18 -16.40
CA THR A 594 38.98 -48.96 -16.51
C THR A 594 38.47 -49.67 -17.77
N THR A 595 37.58 -50.64 -17.56
CA THR A 595 36.94 -51.42 -18.62
C THR A 595 35.74 -50.64 -19.18
N ALA A 596 35.74 -50.42 -20.49
CA ALA A 596 34.57 -49.98 -21.25
C ALA A 596 33.56 -51.14 -21.38
N GLY A 597 32.30 -50.86 -21.06
CA GLY A 597 31.16 -51.74 -21.31
C GLY A 597 30.07 -50.95 -22.03
N SER A 598 29.96 -51.20 -23.33
CA SER A 598 28.81 -50.87 -24.17
C SER A 598 27.62 -51.73 -23.79
N ASP A 599 26.41 -51.16 -23.75
CA ASP A 599 25.23 -51.91 -24.22
C ASP A 599 24.12 -50.98 -24.71
N LEU A 600 23.83 -51.14 -26.01
CA LEU A 600 22.62 -50.73 -26.70
C LEU A 600 21.56 -51.81 -26.44
N THR A 601 20.39 -51.44 -25.93
CA THR A 601 19.16 -52.15 -26.30
C THR A 601 17.97 -51.20 -26.39
N MET A 602 17.55 -51.03 -27.65
CA MET A 602 16.33 -50.41 -28.14
C MET A 602 15.18 -51.42 -28.03
N GLN A 603 14.03 -51.05 -27.45
CA GLN A 603 12.81 -51.81 -27.71
C GLN A 603 11.53 -50.95 -27.74
N TYR A 604 10.80 -51.20 -28.82
CA TYR A 604 9.55 -50.64 -29.30
C TYR A 604 8.37 -50.79 -28.34
N SER A 605 7.53 -49.74 -28.24
CA SER A 605 6.07 -49.88 -28.46
C SER A 605 5.34 -48.52 -28.49
N ARG A 606 5.05 -48.01 -29.70
CA ARG A 606 3.95 -47.08 -29.98
C ARG A 606 3.34 -47.51 -31.30
N TYR A 607 2.16 -48.13 -31.32
CA TYR A 607 1.23 -48.05 -32.44
C TYR A 607 -0.15 -48.50 -31.98
N LEU A 608 -1.01 -47.53 -31.65
CA LEU A 608 -2.47 -47.56 -31.82
C LEU A 608 -3.04 -46.29 -31.17
N LEU A 609 -2.98 -45.14 -31.88
CA LEU A 609 -4.00 -44.07 -31.76
C LEU A 609 -3.93 -42.83 -32.71
N PRO A 610 -3.16 -42.72 -33.82
CA PRO A 610 -3.17 -41.47 -34.61
C PRO A 610 -3.83 -41.62 -36.00
N PHE A 611 -5.07 -42.09 -36.09
CA PHE A 611 -5.84 -42.01 -37.35
C PHE A 611 -7.03 -41.03 -37.31
N ALA A 612 -7.38 -40.48 -36.15
CA ALA A 612 -8.48 -39.51 -36.01
C ALA A 612 -8.03 -38.02 -36.05
N CYS A 613 -6.74 -37.71 -35.89
CA CYS A 613 -6.25 -36.32 -35.78
C CYS A 613 -5.80 -35.70 -37.12
N ILE A 614 -5.56 -36.50 -38.17
CA ILE A 614 -4.97 -36.00 -39.42
C ILE A 614 -5.98 -35.19 -40.27
N PHE A 615 -7.30 -35.36 -40.07
CA PHE A 615 -8.33 -34.63 -40.82
C PHE A 615 -9.03 -33.50 -40.04
N THR A 616 -8.98 -33.52 -38.70
CA THR A 616 -9.67 -32.52 -37.85
C THR A 616 -8.82 -31.27 -37.61
N VAL A 617 -7.51 -31.41 -37.48
CA VAL A 617 -6.61 -30.27 -37.24
C VAL A 617 -6.52 -29.33 -38.45
N PRO A 618 -6.39 -29.80 -39.71
CA PRO A 618 -6.30 -28.90 -40.87
C PRO A 618 -7.60 -28.13 -41.14
N THR A 619 -8.75 -28.75 -40.87
CA THR A 619 -10.08 -28.13 -41.05
C THR A 619 -10.34 -27.05 -40.01
N ILE A 620 -9.93 -27.28 -38.75
CA ILE A 620 -9.96 -26.26 -37.70
C ILE A 620 -9.00 -25.11 -38.03
N LEU A 621 -7.78 -25.40 -38.51
CA LEU A 621 -6.83 -24.37 -38.93
C LEU A 621 -7.37 -23.50 -40.08
N PHE A 622 -8.04 -24.10 -41.08
CA PHE A 622 -8.64 -23.36 -42.19
C PHE A 622 -9.79 -22.44 -41.72
N LEU A 623 -10.60 -22.88 -40.76
CA LEU A 623 -11.66 -22.06 -40.17
C LEU A 623 -11.09 -20.91 -39.34
N ILE A 624 -10.02 -21.15 -38.58
CA ILE A 624 -9.32 -20.14 -37.79
C ILE A 624 -8.70 -19.07 -38.72
N VAL A 625 -8.01 -19.48 -39.79
CA VAL A 625 -7.43 -18.54 -40.78
C VAL A 625 -8.52 -17.75 -41.51
N GLY A 626 -9.64 -18.38 -41.86
CA GLY A 626 -10.81 -17.70 -42.43
C GLY A 626 -11.43 -16.67 -41.48
N PHE A 627 -11.48 -16.97 -40.18
CA PHE A 627 -11.97 -16.05 -39.16
C PHE A 627 -11.02 -14.87 -38.95
N PHE A 628 -9.71 -15.10 -38.85
CA PHE A 628 -8.71 -14.04 -38.68
C PHE A 628 -8.63 -13.10 -39.89
N THR A 629 -8.76 -13.61 -41.11
CA THR A 629 -8.81 -12.77 -42.32
C THR A 629 -10.07 -11.89 -42.36
N ARG A 630 -11.21 -12.41 -41.89
CA ARG A 630 -12.47 -11.65 -41.78
C ARG A 630 -12.40 -10.58 -40.68
N MET A 631 -11.77 -10.90 -39.54
CA MET A 631 -11.50 -9.97 -38.45
C MET A 631 -10.56 -8.83 -38.87
N LYS A 632 -9.46 -9.12 -39.59
CA LYS A 632 -8.57 -8.10 -40.18
C LYS A 632 -9.32 -7.16 -41.13
N LYS A 633 -10.24 -7.68 -41.95
CA LYS A 633 -11.08 -6.85 -42.85
C LYS A 633 -12.04 -5.95 -42.07
N LYS A 634 -12.66 -6.45 -40.99
CA LYS A 634 -13.56 -5.67 -40.11
C LYS A 634 -12.80 -4.58 -39.34
N LYS A 635 -11.60 -4.87 -38.81
CA LYS A 635 -10.73 -3.88 -38.13
C LYS A 635 -10.31 -2.76 -39.08
N LYS A 636 -9.93 -3.07 -40.34
CA LYS A 636 -9.65 -2.05 -41.37
C LYS A 636 -10.86 -1.16 -41.70
N MET A 637 -12.08 -1.72 -41.77
CA MET A 637 -13.30 -0.91 -41.97
C MET A 637 -13.62 -0.02 -40.77
N MET A 638 -13.49 -0.52 -39.54
CA MET A 638 -13.73 0.29 -38.33
C MET A 638 -12.72 1.42 -38.19
N LEU A 639 -11.44 1.18 -38.52
CA LEU A 639 -10.40 2.21 -38.49
C LEU A 639 -10.65 3.32 -39.53
N LYS A 640 -11.09 2.95 -40.74
CA LYS A 640 -11.52 3.94 -41.76
C LYS A 640 -12.72 4.77 -41.29
N LYS A 641 -13.72 4.13 -40.66
CA LYS A 641 -14.90 4.82 -40.13
C LYS A 641 -14.53 5.77 -38.97
N LYS A 642 -13.59 5.37 -38.10
CA LYS A 642 -13.11 6.18 -36.98
C LYS A 642 -12.36 7.43 -37.46
N LYS A 643 -11.47 7.29 -38.45
CA LYS A 643 -10.79 8.43 -39.09
C LYS A 643 -11.77 9.40 -39.74
N GLN A 644 -12.79 8.89 -40.42
CA GLN A 644 -13.82 9.74 -41.05
C GLN A 644 -14.63 10.52 -40.02
N ILE A 645 -14.96 9.90 -38.88
CA ILE A 645 -15.65 10.59 -37.76
C ILE A 645 -14.78 11.69 -37.15
N GLU A 646 -13.47 11.46 -36.98
CA GLU A 646 -12.55 12.49 -36.48
C GLU A 646 -12.40 13.66 -37.44
N GLU A 647 -12.26 13.39 -38.76
CA GLU A 647 -12.21 14.45 -39.77
C GLU A 647 -13.51 15.29 -39.80
N ASP A 648 -14.67 14.65 -39.63
CA ASP A 648 -15.96 15.34 -39.56
C ASP A 648 -16.11 16.16 -38.27
N LYS A 649 -15.56 15.70 -37.13
CA LYS A 649 -15.52 16.45 -35.88
C LYS A 649 -14.64 17.69 -35.99
N LEU A 650 -13.45 17.58 -36.58
CA LEU A 650 -12.54 18.70 -36.82
C LEU A 650 -13.18 19.76 -37.73
N LYS A 651 -13.89 19.34 -38.79
CA LYS A 651 -14.63 20.27 -39.67
C LYS A 651 -15.78 20.98 -38.96
N ARG A 652 -16.43 20.36 -37.98
CA ARG A 652 -17.49 21.00 -37.17
C ARG A 652 -16.90 22.00 -36.18
N ALA A 653 -15.83 21.63 -35.48
CA ALA A 653 -15.14 22.53 -34.54
C ALA A 653 -14.66 23.81 -35.23
N GLY A 654 -14.05 23.71 -36.42
CA GLY A 654 -13.63 24.89 -37.18
C GLY A 654 -14.78 25.81 -37.60
N LYS A 655 -15.96 25.26 -37.92
CA LYS A 655 -17.15 26.07 -38.25
C LYS A 655 -17.72 26.79 -37.04
N GLU A 656 -17.75 26.15 -35.88
CA GLU A 656 -18.22 26.76 -34.63
C GLU A 656 -17.30 27.90 -34.17
N GLU A 657 -15.99 27.75 -34.37
CA GLU A 657 -15.01 28.79 -34.05
C GLU A 657 -15.16 30.01 -34.98
N GLU A 658 -15.41 29.79 -36.27
CA GLU A 658 -15.66 30.85 -37.25
C GLU A 658 -16.99 31.60 -36.98
N GLU A 659 -18.02 30.91 -36.48
CA GLU A 659 -19.28 31.54 -36.04
C GLU A 659 -19.10 32.38 -34.77
N LYS A 660 -18.36 31.88 -33.77
CA LYS A 660 -18.03 32.63 -32.55
C LYS A 660 -17.26 33.90 -32.86
N GLU A 661 -16.29 33.84 -33.78
CA GLU A 661 -15.52 35.01 -34.19
C GLU A 661 -16.39 36.07 -34.91
N LYS A 662 -17.33 35.63 -35.75
CA LYS A 662 -18.31 36.52 -36.41
C LYS A 662 -19.24 37.17 -35.38
N GLU A 663 -19.69 36.44 -34.38
CA GLU A 663 -20.55 36.96 -33.32
C GLU A 663 -19.82 37.99 -32.45
N GLU A 664 -18.55 37.74 -32.11
CA GLU A 664 -17.74 38.66 -31.31
C GLU A 664 -17.41 39.96 -32.08
N LYS A 665 -17.11 39.86 -33.37
CA LYS A 665 -16.96 41.02 -34.27
C LYS A 665 -18.27 41.83 -34.37
N GLY A 666 -19.42 41.17 -34.43
CA GLY A 666 -20.74 41.80 -34.39
C GLY A 666 -21.02 42.55 -33.08
N LYS A 667 -20.67 41.95 -31.93
CA LYS A 667 -20.80 42.58 -30.60
C LYS A 667 -19.88 43.80 -30.48
N LYS A 668 -18.63 43.75 -30.97
CA LYS A 668 -17.70 44.88 -31.00
C LYS A 668 -18.22 46.03 -31.88
N GLN A 669 -18.79 45.76 -33.05
CA GLN A 669 -19.41 46.79 -33.89
C GLN A 669 -20.63 47.45 -33.23
N LYS A 670 -21.51 46.68 -32.58
CA LYS A 670 -22.66 47.25 -31.84
C LYS A 670 -22.22 48.12 -30.66
N LYS A 671 -21.15 47.73 -29.95
CA LYS A 671 -20.60 48.50 -28.82
C LYS A 671 -19.98 49.84 -29.27
N ASN A 672 -19.33 49.85 -30.44
CA ASN A 672 -18.81 51.08 -31.04
C ASN A 672 -19.90 52.00 -31.60
N LYS A 673 -21.02 51.45 -32.10
CA LYS A 673 -22.15 52.26 -32.58
C LYS A 673 -22.90 52.96 -31.44
N ARG A 674 -23.01 52.31 -30.27
CA ARG A 674 -23.60 52.90 -29.04
C ARG A 674 -22.73 53.96 -28.36
N ARG A 675 -21.43 54.07 -28.70
CA ARG A 675 -20.52 55.11 -28.18
C ARG A 675 -20.48 56.37 -29.06
N ARG A 676 -21.19 56.37 -30.21
CA ARG A 676 -21.21 57.48 -31.19
C ARG A 676 -22.58 58.15 -31.34
N THR A 677 -23.57 57.70 -30.57
CA THR A 677 -24.86 58.37 -30.30
C THR A 677 -24.87 58.75 -28.85
#